data_AF-A0A5P1A179-F1
#
_entry.id   AF-A0A5P1A179-F1
#
_cell.length_a   1.000
_cell.length_b   1.000
_cell.length_c   1.000
_cell.angle_alpha   90.00
_cell.angle_beta   90.00
_cell.angle_gamma   90.00
#
_symmetry.space_group_name_H-M   'P 1'
#
loop_
_entity.id
_entity.type
_entity.pdbx_description
1 polymer ?
#
loop_
_entity_poly.entity_id
_entity_poly.type
_entity_poly.pdbx_seq_one_letter_code
_entity_poly.pdbx_strand_id
1 'polypeptide(L)'
;WFEEWAEEFCRIKQLKLKKLENECRGEYDGKKRYCSRNGHDCEETIREIELLRMGKQCTKCLYACNRYVEWMDNKKKEFEKQKKKCENEIYNKNESQSSSSSDNNIYYEDFYRELKGKYSIIDKFLNLLNQETKCKNIENDEENKVDFTNTDDNDNKNKTFSGSQYCKPCPICGVDCDSNKCTPRDINHHKCQTANKYTPTNKAKVTDIKVLSSGEKREDITKKLKDFCDKSDMSKLTEEWKCYYEDKTKGACLLENKKDDKGAQKQKSFYDFFTYWVAHMLKDSEDWKTKLSKCLKNDKKACISKCKNNCKCFEKWVEQKKNEWEEVKKHFEKQEDLIKGFHYSILEGVLELEFSEDITKAYSDPEQMEKIRKILEKKKQERDEDASKKETIIDFLLDHELEEAEECLEIHEDEDEGVGDGDDECDDDHGVTHDNVRYNPCSGSAHYAMANKVAADMHLEARQQLGSRAGGRKALRGDASQGHYNGNGNVKNLNGKICNIDKNHSNATGSSNDPCHGKDGSNERFKIGTYWKDDQLVSTIHKDVFLPPRRQHMCTSNLENLKDNGKSVRDTHTLLGEVALSAKMDADKIIELYKGQNNIELTDPNHKETICRAIRYSFADLGDIIRGRDMWDKDKGSSDMETKLKAIFKNIKEQHSEIQKQYTDDDVNHTKLREDWWSANRIKVWTAMKCALKGEKINCGATPRDDYIPQRLRWMTEWAEWFCKMQSHEYDTLQKACKECRSKGSGKECWKTDSDCDKCKQACDKYKEEIQKWQRQWNKMDMKYTMSYLQARVDIAANGGLNTSVGAVNNEDKPVVNFLFELYKANGGKIGNPSDNIPARHKRSTRRDTTHVYSTAAGYIHQELQNMECQVQKEFCDKKNGDTSTSGKTNEKYAFKHPPEGYEKACICEKSMPKRVTQVRRWGSFTLPQMFLIWRGRRNKTTCEIVTQILKDKNGTKKVGESYRKETYSEWKCDETKIKRGQKGACMPPRRQKLSVHYLEKIMTNTNELKYAFIKCAAAETFLLWNKYKDDKTKEPKIATTTAEELDEKLQQGQIPPEFLRSMFYTFADYRDICLNTDISSITDINSAVSIAKDNIYKVFKKNYQTSIDHRKSWWETNGPAIWEGMLCALTSVGGKESIKSTYNYNTVTFGDTSCTTLYDFAKRPPFLRWYIEWGEDFCRQRKKKLDELVKGCENCNVRDSGIRDGTKICNDKKNCDTCKTACTTYKEWIGTWKESYKKQKKRYS
;
A
#
# COMPACT_ATOMS: atom_id res chain seq x y z
N TRP A 1 -13.78 -35.45 -16.50
CA TRP A 1 -14.61 -34.22 -16.42
C TRP A 1 -16.09 -34.50 -16.21
N PHE A 2 -16.83 -35.11 -17.14
CA PHE A 2 -18.29 -35.27 -16.94
C PHE A 2 -18.65 -36.25 -15.80
N GLU A 3 -17.88 -37.34 -15.65
CA GLU A 3 -17.98 -38.26 -14.49
C GLU A 3 -17.58 -37.56 -13.18
N GLU A 4 -16.46 -36.82 -13.17
CA GLU A 4 -16.02 -36.03 -12.00
C GLU A 4 -17.04 -34.96 -11.61
N TRP A 5 -17.67 -34.31 -12.59
CA TRP A 5 -18.74 -33.34 -12.38
C TRP A 5 -19.97 -34.00 -11.73
N ALA A 6 -20.35 -35.21 -12.17
CA ALA A 6 -21.47 -35.94 -11.60
C ALA A 6 -21.20 -36.40 -10.16
N GLU A 7 -19.99 -36.92 -9.87
CA GLU A 7 -19.56 -37.23 -8.50
C GLU A 7 -19.63 -35.99 -7.61
N GLU A 8 -19.03 -34.89 -8.07
CA GLU A 8 -18.95 -33.65 -7.33
C GLU A 8 -20.35 -33.07 -7.09
N PHE A 9 -21.21 -33.05 -8.11
CA PHE A 9 -22.60 -32.63 -8.00
C PHE A 9 -23.32 -33.42 -6.92
N CYS A 10 -23.28 -34.76 -6.96
CA CYS A 10 -23.97 -35.61 -6.00
C CYS A 10 -23.42 -35.43 -4.58
N ARG A 11 -22.10 -35.33 -4.42
CA ARG A 11 -21.45 -35.07 -3.14
C ARG A 11 -21.86 -33.72 -2.54
N ILE A 12 -21.88 -32.65 -3.35
CA ILE A 12 -22.29 -31.31 -2.91
C ILE A 12 -23.79 -31.26 -2.64
N LYS A 13 -24.63 -31.91 -3.48
CA LYS A 13 -26.08 -32.01 -3.28
C LYS A 13 -26.38 -32.63 -1.91
N GLN A 14 -25.72 -33.73 -1.57
CA GLN A 14 -25.88 -34.41 -0.28
C GLN A 14 -25.53 -33.49 0.90
N LEU A 15 -24.42 -32.74 0.81
CA LEU A 15 -24.02 -31.78 1.86
C LEU A 15 -25.02 -30.63 2.01
N LYS A 16 -25.52 -30.10 0.89
CA LYS A 16 -26.52 -29.03 0.90
C LYS A 16 -27.87 -29.51 1.45
N LEU A 17 -28.30 -30.74 1.14
CA LEU A 17 -29.53 -31.33 1.68
C LEU A 17 -29.46 -31.48 3.20
N LYS A 18 -28.34 -31.98 3.75
CA LYS A 18 -28.13 -32.03 5.22
C LYS A 18 -28.21 -30.65 5.86
N LYS A 19 -27.66 -29.63 5.18
CA LYS A 19 -27.76 -28.24 5.67
C LYS A 19 -29.21 -27.75 5.66
N LEU A 20 -29.96 -28.01 4.58
CA LEU A 20 -31.38 -27.66 4.50
C LEU A 20 -32.21 -28.33 5.58
N GLU A 21 -31.99 -29.62 5.82
CA GLU A 21 -32.65 -30.36 6.90
C GLU A 21 -32.41 -29.68 8.25
N ASN A 22 -31.15 -29.37 8.57
CA ASN A 22 -30.82 -28.70 9.83
C ASN A 22 -31.44 -27.30 9.94
N GLU A 23 -31.36 -26.47 8.90
CA GLU A 23 -31.85 -25.09 8.95
C GLU A 23 -33.38 -25.01 8.92
N CYS A 24 -34.05 -25.92 8.21
CA CYS A 24 -35.50 -25.88 7.99
C CYS A 24 -36.30 -26.83 8.91
N ARG A 25 -35.69 -27.91 9.41
CA ARG A 25 -36.33 -28.98 10.22
C ARG A 25 -35.54 -29.35 11.48
N GLY A 26 -34.50 -28.57 11.82
CA GLY A 26 -33.69 -28.78 13.01
C GLY A 26 -34.42 -28.52 14.33
N GLU A 27 -33.64 -28.30 15.39
CA GLU A 27 -34.16 -28.02 16.72
C GLU A 27 -34.05 -26.55 17.08
N TYR A 28 -35.05 -26.04 17.78
CA TYR A 28 -35.08 -24.71 18.38
C TYR A 28 -35.58 -24.86 19.82
N ASP A 29 -34.79 -24.39 20.79
CA ASP A 29 -35.07 -24.52 22.22
C ASP A 29 -35.36 -25.99 22.65
N GLY A 30 -34.58 -26.93 22.12
CA GLY A 30 -34.70 -28.36 22.41
C GLY A 30 -35.91 -29.08 21.81
N LYS A 31 -36.68 -28.42 20.93
CA LYS A 31 -37.83 -29.03 20.21
C LYS A 31 -37.64 -28.97 18.70
N LYS A 32 -38.21 -29.93 17.97
CA LYS A 32 -38.25 -29.88 16.51
C LYS A 32 -39.04 -28.66 16.04
N ARG A 33 -38.55 -28.00 14.99
CA ARG A 33 -39.25 -26.90 14.31
C ARG A 33 -39.57 -27.25 12.87
N TYR A 34 -40.54 -26.57 12.28
CA TYR A 34 -40.87 -26.69 10.87
C TYR A 34 -40.93 -25.31 10.23
N CYS A 35 -39.94 -25.00 9.40
CA CYS A 35 -39.85 -23.72 8.72
C CYS A 35 -40.19 -23.83 7.23
N SER A 36 -40.92 -22.87 6.69
CA SER A 36 -41.11 -22.81 5.24
C SER A 36 -39.90 -22.21 4.53
N ARG A 37 -39.85 -22.43 3.21
CA ARG A 37 -38.93 -21.71 2.33
C ARG A 37 -39.01 -20.18 2.45
N ASN A 38 -40.17 -19.62 2.81
CA ASN A 38 -40.35 -18.17 2.94
C ASN A 38 -40.02 -17.65 4.35
N GLY A 39 -39.40 -18.49 5.18
CA GLY A 39 -38.99 -18.13 6.53
C GLY A 39 -40.10 -18.14 7.57
N HIS A 40 -41.31 -18.59 7.22
CA HIS A 40 -42.42 -18.71 8.17
C HIS A 40 -42.25 -19.89 9.12
N ASP A 41 -42.64 -19.71 10.38
CA ASP A 41 -42.84 -20.77 11.35
C ASP A 41 -44.16 -21.48 11.03
N CYS A 42 -44.09 -22.72 10.56
CA CYS A 42 -45.26 -23.48 10.14
C CYS A 42 -46.07 -24.08 11.29
N GLU A 43 -45.60 -23.98 12.54
CA GLU A 43 -46.43 -24.35 13.69
C GLU A 43 -47.54 -23.32 13.93
N GLU A 44 -47.23 -22.03 13.74
CA GLU A 44 -48.16 -20.93 13.97
C GLU A 44 -48.74 -20.33 12.68
N THR A 45 -48.07 -20.54 11.53
CA THR A 45 -48.56 -20.08 10.24
C THR A 45 -49.71 -20.94 9.73
N ILE A 46 -50.80 -20.31 9.34
CA ILE A 46 -52.01 -20.95 8.82
C ILE A 46 -52.38 -20.25 7.53
N ARG A 47 -52.06 -20.89 6.40
CA ARG A 47 -52.27 -20.32 5.06
C ARG A 47 -53.74 -20.29 4.66
N GLU A 48 -54.54 -21.25 5.13
CA GLU A 48 -55.99 -21.31 4.87
C GLU A 48 -56.73 -20.01 5.24
N ILE A 49 -56.26 -19.36 6.29
CA ILE A 49 -56.82 -18.10 6.79
C ILE A 49 -55.84 -16.95 6.61
N GLU A 50 -54.77 -17.11 5.82
CA GLU A 50 -53.81 -16.04 5.53
C GLU A 50 -53.16 -15.40 6.79
N LEU A 51 -52.93 -16.20 7.83
CA LEU A 51 -52.21 -15.82 9.06
C LEU A 51 -50.75 -16.26 8.96
N LEU A 52 -49.83 -15.30 8.81
CA LEU A 52 -48.42 -15.58 8.56
C LEU A 52 -47.56 -15.21 9.77
N ARG A 53 -46.80 -16.16 10.30
CA ARG A 53 -45.93 -15.99 11.48
C ARG A 53 -44.46 -16.23 11.15
N MET A 54 -43.61 -15.37 11.68
CA MET A 54 -42.16 -15.52 11.67
C MET A 54 -41.72 -15.92 13.09
N GLY A 55 -40.61 -16.62 13.21
CA GLY A 55 -40.13 -17.05 14.51
C GLY A 55 -39.25 -18.28 14.43
N LYS A 56 -38.79 -18.76 15.60
CA LYS A 56 -37.95 -19.96 15.75
C LYS A 56 -36.74 -19.98 14.81
N GLN A 57 -36.18 -18.81 14.47
CA GLN A 57 -35.11 -18.61 13.48
C GLN A 57 -35.40 -19.21 12.09
N CYS A 58 -36.67 -19.25 11.67
CA CYS A 58 -37.05 -19.79 10.37
C CYS A 58 -36.52 -18.96 9.18
N THR A 59 -36.06 -17.72 9.38
CA THR A 59 -35.31 -16.95 8.39
C THR A 59 -34.08 -17.69 7.87
N LYS A 60 -33.42 -18.53 8.68
CA LYS A 60 -32.29 -19.36 8.22
C LYS A 60 -32.69 -20.33 7.10
N CYS A 61 -33.92 -20.83 7.13
CA CYS A 61 -34.47 -21.66 6.07
C CYS A 61 -34.67 -20.87 4.77
N LEU A 62 -35.09 -19.60 4.84
CA LEU A 62 -35.20 -18.71 3.67
C LEU A 62 -33.85 -18.60 2.94
N TYR A 63 -32.77 -18.28 3.65
CA TYR A 63 -31.44 -18.18 3.04
C TYR A 63 -30.93 -19.51 2.51
N ALA A 64 -31.05 -20.58 3.29
CA ALA A 64 -30.55 -21.90 2.90
C ALA A 64 -31.29 -22.43 1.65
N CYS A 65 -32.60 -22.28 1.60
CA CYS A 65 -33.41 -22.71 0.48
C CYS A 65 -33.15 -21.92 -0.79
N ASN A 66 -33.05 -20.58 -0.72
CA ASN A 66 -32.78 -19.79 -1.92
C ASN A 66 -31.40 -20.09 -2.52
N ARG A 67 -30.35 -20.22 -1.70
CA ARG A 67 -29.01 -20.62 -2.18
C ARG A 67 -28.95 -22.02 -2.76
N TYR A 68 -29.74 -22.94 -2.21
CA TYR A 68 -29.85 -24.29 -2.76
C TYR A 68 -30.49 -24.24 -4.14
N VAL A 69 -31.63 -23.56 -4.24
CA VAL A 69 -32.39 -23.38 -5.47
C VAL A 69 -31.53 -22.73 -6.56
N GLU A 70 -30.82 -21.63 -6.28
CA GLU A 70 -29.91 -21.00 -7.25
C GLU A 70 -28.79 -21.94 -7.70
N TRP A 71 -28.16 -22.66 -6.77
CA TRP A 71 -27.13 -23.64 -7.09
C TRP A 71 -27.66 -24.77 -7.99
N MET A 72 -28.90 -25.24 -7.75
CA MET A 72 -29.55 -26.24 -8.60
C MET A 72 -29.80 -25.70 -10.03
N ASP A 73 -30.24 -24.44 -10.18
CA ASP A 73 -30.42 -23.83 -11.51
C ASP A 73 -29.11 -23.76 -12.29
N ASN A 74 -28.03 -23.32 -11.64
CA ASN A 74 -26.73 -23.22 -12.28
C ASN A 74 -26.21 -24.59 -12.69
N LYS A 75 -26.33 -25.60 -11.82
CA LYS A 75 -25.93 -26.97 -12.14
C LYS A 75 -26.78 -27.61 -13.24
N LYS A 76 -28.06 -27.24 -13.33
CA LYS A 76 -28.90 -27.66 -14.47
C LYS A 76 -28.37 -27.08 -15.78
N LYS A 77 -28.07 -25.78 -15.83
CA LYS A 77 -27.53 -25.14 -17.05
C LYS A 77 -26.18 -25.73 -17.47
N GLU A 78 -25.27 -25.91 -16.51
CA GLU A 78 -23.98 -26.57 -16.78
C GLU A 78 -24.18 -27.96 -17.38
N PHE A 79 -25.08 -28.76 -16.79
CA PHE A 79 -25.41 -30.09 -17.28
C PHE A 79 -25.97 -30.06 -18.72
N GLU A 80 -26.95 -29.19 -18.99
CA GLU A 80 -27.54 -29.06 -20.33
C GLU A 80 -26.49 -28.63 -21.38
N LYS A 81 -25.58 -27.70 -21.04
CA LYS A 81 -24.49 -27.27 -21.94
C LYS A 81 -23.55 -28.43 -22.28
N GLN A 82 -23.14 -29.20 -21.28
CA GLN A 82 -22.25 -30.35 -21.47
C GLN A 82 -22.95 -31.51 -22.20
N LYS A 83 -24.22 -31.76 -21.88
CA LYS A 83 -25.06 -32.73 -22.59
C LYS A 83 -25.13 -32.37 -24.07
N LYS A 84 -25.51 -31.14 -24.41
CA LYS A 84 -25.60 -30.65 -25.80
C LYS A 84 -24.26 -30.75 -26.55
N LYS A 85 -23.13 -30.47 -25.87
CA LYS A 85 -21.80 -30.63 -26.46
C LYS A 85 -21.47 -32.10 -26.74
N CYS A 86 -21.74 -32.99 -25.79
CA CYS A 86 -21.58 -34.44 -25.94
C CYS A 86 -22.43 -34.98 -27.11
N GLU A 87 -23.70 -34.56 -27.19
CA GLU A 87 -24.59 -34.88 -28.32
C GLU A 87 -23.97 -34.44 -29.64
N ASN A 88 -23.50 -33.19 -29.73
CA ASN A 88 -22.97 -32.64 -30.97
C ASN A 88 -21.64 -33.27 -31.41
N GLU A 89 -20.71 -33.51 -30.48
CA GLU A 89 -19.37 -34.00 -30.81
C GLU A 89 -19.32 -35.52 -31.06
N ILE A 90 -20.16 -36.31 -30.38
CA ILE A 90 -20.10 -37.78 -30.42
C ILE A 90 -21.29 -38.37 -31.19
N TYR A 91 -22.50 -37.88 -30.93
CA TYR A 91 -23.71 -38.52 -31.43
C TYR A 91 -24.20 -37.93 -32.77
N ASN A 92 -24.07 -36.61 -32.97
CA ASN A 92 -24.57 -35.88 -34.15
C ASN A 92 -23.52 -35.56 -35.22
N LYS A 93 -22.24 -35.91 -35.03
CA LYS A 93 -21.22 -35.76 -36.09
C LYS A 93 -21.55 -36.69 -37.27
N ASN A 94 -21.89 -36.11 -38.43
CA ASN A 94 -21.87 -36.78 -39.72
C ASN A 94 -20.41 -36.91 -40.19
N GLU A 95 -20.01 -38.08 -40.71
CA GLU A 95 -18.63 -38.53 -40.99
C GLU A 95 -17.81 -37.71 -42.01
N SER A 96 -18.21 -36.50 -42.38
CA SER A 96 -17.59 -35.75 -43.48
C SER A 96 -17.25 -34.32 -43.10
N GLN A 97 -16.11 -34.12 -42.42
CA GLN A 97 -15.31 -32.90 -42.57
C GLN A 97 -13.89 -33.12 -42.06
N SER A 98 -12.98 -33.43 -42.98
CA SER A 98 -11.54 -33.37 -42.73
C SER A 98 -11.11 -31.91 -42.58
N SER A 99 -10.50 -31.55 -41.46
CA SER A 99 -9.65 -30.37 -41.40
C SER A 99 -8.32 -30.69 -40.72
N SER A 100 -7.29 -30.04 -41.24
CA SER A 100 -5.88 -30.38 -41.21
C SER A 100 -5.20 -30.26 -39.84
N SER A 101 -4.40 -31.29 -39.53
CA SER A 101 -3.13 -31.26 -38.79
C SER A 101 -3.05 -30.52 -37.45
N SER A 102 -3.27 -31.27 -36.37
CA SER A 102 -2.33 -31.35 -35.25
C SER A 102 -2.34 -32.78 -34.69
N ASP A 103 -1.17 -33.34 -34.34
CA ASP A 103 -0.97 -34.76 -34.00
C ASP A 103 -1.79 -35.28 -32.79
N ASN A 104 -2.52 -34.41 -32.08
CA ASN A 104 -3.41 -34.79 -30.98
C ASN A 104 -4.82 -35.24 -31.42
N ASN A 105 -5.24 -34.98 -32.66
CA ASN A 105 -6.65 -35.13 -33.05
C ASN A 105 -7.08 -36.60 -33.31
N ILE A 106 -6.14 -37.48 -33.68
CA ILE A 106 -6.44 -38.89 -34.03
C ILE A 106 -6.91 -39.70 -32.81
N TYR A 107 -6.30 -39.47 -31.63
CA TYR A 107 -6.67 -40.18 -30.40
C TYR A 107 -8.08 -39.86 -29.90
N TYR A 108 -8.56 -38.63 -30.09
CA TYR A 108 -9.90 -38.23 -29.66
C TYR A 108 -10.99 -38.80 -30.57
N GLU A 109 -10.76 -38.87 -31.88
CA GLU A 109 -11.73 -39.44 -32.81
C GLU A 109 -11.90 -40.96 -32.63
N ASP A 110 -10.79 -41.69 -32.42
CA ASP A 110 -10.84 -43.12 -32.10
C ASP A 110 -11.56 -43.38 -30.77
N PHE A 111 -11.26 -42.57 -29.73
CA PHE A 111 -11.95 -42.65 -28.44
C PHE A 111 -13.45 -42.34 -28.55
N TYR A 112 -13.86 -41.29 -29.29
CA TYR A 112 -15.28 -40.98 -29.50
C TYR A 112 -16.02 -42.08 -30.26
N ARG A 113 -15.35 -42.71 -31.25
CA ARG A 113 -15.91 -43.86 -31.98
C ARG A 113 -16.08 -45.07 -31.07
N GLU A 114 -15.09 -45.38 -30.22
CA GLU A 114 -15.21 -46.45 -29.21
C GLU A 114 -16.31 -46.15 -28.18
N LEU A 115 -16.40 -44.90 -27.72
CA LEU A 115 -17.40 -44.48 -26.74
C LEU A 115 -18.82 -44.57 -27.31
N LYS A 116 -19.04 -44.14 -28.57
CA LYS A 116 -20.30 -44.32 -29.30
C LYS A 116 -20.63 -45.80 -29.55
N GLY A 117 -19.61 -46.63 -29.77
CA GLY A 117 -19.76 -48.07 -29.88
C GLY A 117 -20.23 -48.74 -28.58
N LYS A 118 -19.71 -48.28 -27.43
CA LYS A 118 -20.11 -48.77 -26.10
C LYS A 118 -21.48 -48.21 -25.65
N TYR A 119 -21.76 -46.94 -25.97
CA TYR A 119 -22.99 -46.25 -25.60
C TYR A 119 -23.66 -45.72 -26.86
N SER A 120 -24.65 -46.47 -27.38
CA SER A 120 -25.26 -46.20 -28.69
C SER A 120 -26.07 -44.91 -28.78
N ILE A 121 -26.56 -44.40 -27.64
CA ILE A 121 -27.33 -43.16 -27.50
C ILE A 121 -26.91 -42.46 -26.21
N ILE A 122 -27.05 -41.13 -26.16
CA ILE A 122 -26.58 -40.35 -25.01
C ILE A 122 -27.22 -40.77 -23.69
N ASP A 123 -28.49 -41.18 -23.68
CA ASP A 123 -29.17 -41.61 -22.44
C ASP A 123 -28.47 -42.81 -21.79
N LYS A 124 -27.90 -43.73 -22.58
CA LYS A 124 -27.12 -44.87 -22.04
C LYS A 124 -25.83 -44.40 -21.38
N PHE A 125 -25.20 -43.37 -21.93
CA PHE A 125 -24.01 -42.76 -21.35
C PHE A 125 -24.36 -41.97 -20.07
N LEU A 126 -25.44 -41.18 -20.07
CA LEU A 126 -25.93 -40.46 -18.89
C LEU A 126 -26.33 -41.40 -17.75
N ASN A 127 -26.83 -42.59 -18.07
CA ASN A 127 -27.16 -43.59 -17.05
C ASN A 127 -25.92 -44.08 -16.27
N LEU A 128 -24.71 -43.97 -16.81
CA LEU A 128 -23.48 -44.25 -16.06
C LEU A 128 -23.26 -43.24 -14.93
N LEU A 129 -23.60 -41.97 -15.17
CA LEU A 129 -23.45 -40.91 -14.18
C LEU A 129 -24.37 -41.16 -12.97
N ASN A 130 -25.52 -41.80 -13.19
CA ASN A 130 -26.39 -42.26 -12.10
C ASN A 130 -25.74 -43.37 -11.25
N GLN A 131 -24.81 -44.15 -11.83
CA GLN A 131 -24.17 -45.26 -11.13
C GLN A 131 -23.04 -44.83 -10.19
N GLU A 132 -22.68 -43.54 -10.19
CA GLU A 132 -21.71 -42.98 -9.27
C GLU A 132 -22.07 -43.23 -7.81
N THR A 133 -21.09 -43.65 -7.02
CA THR A 133 -21.30 -44.16 -5.65
C THR A 133 -21.98 -43.11 -4.77
N LYS A 134 -21.68 -41.83 -4.97
CA LYS A 134 -22.29 -40.72 -4.22
C LYS A 134 -23.73 -40.44 -4.66
N CYS A 135 -24.08 -40.66 -5.92
CA CYS A 135 -25.44 -40.48 -6.43
C CYS A 135 -26.37 -41.60 -5.91
N LYS A 136 -25.88 -42.84 -5.83
CA LYS A 136 -26.61 -43.98 -5.23
C LYS A 136 -27.02 -43.74 -3.77
N ASN A 137 -26.18 -43.05 -2.98
CA ASN A 137 -26.50 -42.74 -1.58
C ASN A 137 -27.66 -41.74 -1.40
N ILE A 138 -28.16 -41.11 -2.48
CA ILE A 138 -29.32 -40.22 -2.47
C ILE A 138 -30.61 -40.97 -2.88
N GLU A 139 -30.51 -42.23 -3.35
CA GLU A 139 -31.64 -43.03 -3.86
C GLU A 139 -32.71 -43.36 -2.81
N ASN A 140 -32.37 -43.35 -1.52
CA ASN A 140 -33.30 -43.68 -0.43
C ASN A 140 -34.30 -42.56 -0.09
N ASP A 141 -34.21 -41.40 -0.75
CA ASP A 141 -35.16 -40.29 -0.63
C ASP A 141 -35.91 -40.10 -1.96
N GLU A 142 -37.14 -40.60 -2.02
CA GLU A 142 -37.97 -40.57 -3.24
C GLU A 142 -38.20 -39.16 -3.79
N GLU A 143 -38.11 -38.10 -2.97
CA GLU A 143 -38.27 -36.71 -3.42
C GLU A 143 -36.96 -36.07 -3.91
N ASN A 144 -35.79 -36.58 -3.54
CA ASN A 144 -34.47 -36.01 -3.90
C ASN A 144 -33.64 -36.88 -4.86
N LYS A 145 -34.20 -37.99 -5.34
CA LYS A 145 -33.56 -38.95 -6.25
C LYS A 145 -32.88 -38.26 -7.45
N VAL A 146 -31.66 -38.69 -7.75
CA VAL A 146 -30.88 -38.23 -8.90
C VAL A 146 -31.05 -39.21 -10.05
N ASP A 147 -31.45 -38.69 -11.20
CA ASP A 147 -31.54 -39.36 -12.49
C ASP A 147 -31.21 -38.38 -13.63
N PHE A 148 -30.01 -38.50 -14.19
CA PHE A 148 -29.52 -37.68 -15.29
C PHE A 148 -30.11 -38.07 -16.67
N THR A 149 -30.86 -39.18 -16.76
CA THR A 149 -31.45 -39.64 -18.03
C THR A 149 -32.78 -38.99 -18.35
N ASN A 150 -33.45 -38.41 -17.35
CA ASN A 150 -34.77 -37.82 -17.50
C ASN A 150 -34.65 -36.29 -17.48
N THR A 151 -34.47 -35.65 -18.65
CA THR A 151 -34.20 -34.20 -18.75
C THR A 151 -35.41 -33.36 -19.18
N ASP A 152 -36.54 -33.97 -19.53
CA ASP A 152 -37.72 -33.23 -19.96
C ASP A 152 -38.44 -32.56 -18.78
N ASP A 153 -38.51 -31.23 -18.81
CA ASP A 153 -39.18 -30.41 -17.79
C ASP A 153 -40.72 -30.52 -17.83
N ASN A 154 -41.28 -31.04 -18.94
CA ASN A 154 -42.72 -31.23 -19.08
C ASN A 154 -43.24 -32.48 -18.36
N ASP A 155 -42.34 -33.37 -17.93
CA ASP A 155 -42.72 -34.57 -17.19
C ASP A 155 -42.45 -34.33 -15.70
N ASN A 156 -43.49 -34.44 -14.87
CA ASN A 156 -43.50 -34.20 -13.42
C ASN A 156 -42.60 -35.20 -12.61
N LYS A 157 -41.65 -35.85 -13.29
CA LYS A 157 -40.78 -36.94 -12.85
C LYS A 157 -39.31 -36.56 -12.76
N ASN A 158 -38.84 -35.45 -13.36
CA ASN A 158 -37.44 -35.03 -13.22
C ASN A 158 -37.17 -34.37 -11.85
N LYS A 159 -36.74 -35.20 -10.88
CA LYS A 159 -36.41 -34.78 -9.50
C LYS A 159 -34.92 -34.42 -9.30
N THR A 160 -34.10 -34.56 -10.35
CA THR A 160 -32.65 -34.35 -10.25
C THR A 160 -32.33 -32.90 -9.96
N PHE A 161 -32.97 -31.99 -10.69
CA PHE A 161 -32.78 -30.54 -10.59
C PHE A 161 -33.91 -29.80 -9.85
N SER A 162 -34.82 -30.54 -9.21
CA SER A 162 -35.97 -29.98 -8.48
C SER A 162 -35.58 -29.41 -7.11
N GLY A 163 -36.49 -28.59 -6.56
CA GLY A 163 -36.35 -28.08 -5.20
C GLY A 163 -36.41 -29.19 -4.15
N SER A 164 -35.71 -28.99 -3.03
CA SER A 164 -35.70 -29.93 -1.90
C SER A 164 -37.06 -29.94 -1.17
N GLN A 165 -37.43 -31.09 -0.61
CA GLN A 165 -38.59 -31.26 0.27
C GLN A 165 -38.61 -30.30 1.48
N TYR A 166 -37.44 -29.90 1.96
CA TYR A 166 -37.29 -28.95 3.06
C TYR A 166 -37.67 -27.52 2.66
N CYS A 167 -37.66 -27.22 1.36
CA CYS A 167 -37.90 -25.90 0.79
C CYS A 167 -39.32 -25.73 0.23
N LYS A 168 -40.30 -26.36 0.88
CA LYS A 168 -41.72 -26.22 0.57
C LYS A 168 -42.36 -25.07 1.39
N PRO A 169 -43.44 -24.45 0.90
CA PRO A 169 -44.30 -23.58 1.71
C PRO A 169 -44.87 -24.34 2.92
N CYS A 170 -45.39 -23.62 3.93
CA CYS A 170 -46.09 -24.28 5.03
C CYS A 170 -47.29 -25.09 4.50
N PRO A 171 -47.61 -26.23 5.15
CA PRO A 171 -48.91 -26.88 4.95
C PRO A 171 -50.05 -25.88 5.17
N ILE A 172 -51.19 -26.13 4.50
CA ILE A 172 -52.33 -25.20 4.47
C ILE A 172 -52.78 -24.81 5.89
N CYS A 173 -52.83 -25.77 6.81
CA CYS A 173 -53.24 -25.59 8.20
C CYS A 173 -52.06 -25.52 9.21
N GLY A 174 -50.82 -25.43 8.72
CA GLY A 174 -49.62 -25.57 9.55
C GLY A 174 -49.36 -27.00 10.02
N VAL A 175 -48.50 -27.15 11.02
CA VAL A 175 -48.08 -28.44 11.60
C VAL A 175 -48.21 -28.44 13.12
N ASP A 176 -48.33 -29.63 13.72
CA ASP A 176 -48.06 -29.82 15.14
C ASP A 176 -46.70 -30.51 15.31
N CYS A 177 -45.85 -29.92 16.15
CA CYS A 177 -44.51 -30.42 16.44
C CYS A 177 -44.44 -30.97 17.87
N ASP A 178 -43.95 -32.19 18.01
CA ASP A 178 -43.52 -32.77 19.28
C ASP A 178 -41.98 -32.76 19.39
N SER A 179 -41.42 -33.36 20.44
CA SER A 179 -39.97 -33.43 20.64
C SER A 179 -39.22 -34.19 19.54
N ASN A 180 -39.91 -35.06 18.78
CA ASN A 180 -39.31 -36.00 17.83
C ASN A 180 -39.69 -35.73 16.37
N LYS A 181 -40.90 -35.21 16.08
CA LYS A 181 -41.42 -35.01 14.72
C LYS A 181 -42.44 -33.88 14.63
N CYS A 182 -42.64 -33.38 13.41
CA CYS A 182 -43.71 -32.45 13.07
C CYS A 182 -44.66 -33.09 12.06
N THR A 183 -45.97 -33.01 12.30
CA THR A 183 -47.02 -33.58 11.43
C THR A 183 -47.97 -32.50 10.94
N PRO A 184 -48.33 -32.45 9.64
CA PRO A 184 -49.34 -31.52 9.11
C PRO A 184 -50.68 -31.66 9.81
N ARG A 185 -51.35 -30.54 10.06
CA ARG A 185 -52.72 -30.52 10.59
C ARG A 185 -53.73 -30.83 9.49
N ASP A 186 -54.78 -31.56 9.85
CA ASP A 186 -55.94 -31.79 8.98
C ASP A 186 -56.71 -30.49 8.72
N ILE A 187 -57.41 -30.42 7.58
CA ILE A 187 -58.21 -29.25 7.19
C ILE A 187 -59.35 -28.93 8.18
N ASN A 188 -59.83 -29.95 8.90
CA ASN A 188 -60.87 -29.82 9.93
C ASN A 188 -60.32 -29.55 11.33
N HIS A 189 -59.00 -29.40 11.48
CA HIS A 189 -58.40 -29.11 12.77
C HIS A 189 -58.90 -27.76 13.30
N HIS A 190 -59.29 -27.69 14.59
CA HIS A 190 -59.87 -26.48 15.19
C HIS A 190 -59.02 -25.23 14.96
N LYS A 191 -57.68 -25.30 15.13
CA LYS A 191 -56.77 -24.18 14.82
C LYS A 191 -56.80 -23.73 13.35
N CYS A 192 -57.12 -24.62 12.41
CA CYS A 192 -57.24 -24.25 11.00
C CYS A 192 -58.53 -23.46 10.71
N GLN A 193 -59.58 -23.70 11.52
CA GLN A 193 -60.89 -23.05 11.34
C GLN A 193 -61.07 -21.81 12.23
N THR A 194 -60.39 -21.72 13.38
CA THR A 194 -60.51 -20.60 14.33
C THR A 194 -59.17 -19.88 14.48
N ALA A 195 -59.16 -18.55 14.28
CA ALA A 195 -58.01 -17.72 14.62
C ALA A 195 -58.37 -16.37 15.21
N ASN A 196 -57.55 -15.95 16.17
CA ASN A 196 -57.57 -14.61 16.75
C ASN A 196 -56.92 -13.61 15.78
N LYS A 197 -57.58 -13.34 14.65
CA LYS A 197 -57.16 -12.25 13.76
C LYS A 197 -57.36 -10.90 14.45
N TYR A 198 -56.47 -9.98 14.13
CA TYR A 198 -56.56 -8.62 14.65
C TYR A 198 -57.59 -7.86 13.82
N THR A 199 -58.50 -7.17 14.49
CA THR A 199 -59.45 -6.25 13.86
C THR A 199 -59.13 -4.84 14.35
N PRO A 200 -58.74 -3.91 13.46
CA PRO A 200 -58.41 -2.55 13.87
C PRO A 200 -59.61 -1.86 14.54
N THR A 201 -59.39 -1.19 15.66
CA THR A 201 -60.38 -0.26 16.25
C THR A 201 -60.14 1.17 15.78
N ASN A 202 -61.11 2.05 15.97
CA ASN A 202 -61.00 3.49 15.65
C ASN A 202 -59.87 4.21 16.43
N LYS A 203 -59.27 3.58 17.44
CA LYS A 203 -58.18 4.16 18.25
C LYS A 203 -56.79 3.79 17.74
N ALA A 204 -56.68 2.86 16.79
CA ALA A 204 -55.40 2.38 16.28
C ALA A 204 -54.67 3.44 15.45
N LYS A 205 -53.37 3.62 15.72
CA LYS A 205 -52.49 4.45 14.89
C LYS A 205 -52.09 3.66 13.65
N VAL A 206 -52.36 4.21 12.47
CA VAL A 206 -52.09 3.56 11.18
C VAL A 206 -50.84 4.12 10.50
N THR A 207 -50.05 3.26 9.85
CA THR A 207 -48.99 3.62 8.89
C THR A 207 -49.21 2.83 7.61
N ASP A 208 -49.16 3.51 6.47
CA ASP A 208 -49.21 2.86 5.15
C ASP A 208 -47.79 2.57 4.67
N ILE A 209 -47.48 1.30 4.43
CA ILE A 209 -46.15 0.84 4.00
C ILE A 209 -46.29 0.13 2.64
N LYS A 210 -45.75 0.75 1.59
CA LYS A 210 -45.78 0.20 0.23
C LYS A 210 -44.53 -0.61 -0.04
N VAL A 211 -44.63 -1.94 0.03
CA VAL A 211 -43.49 -2.87 -0.07
C VAL A 211 -43.40 -3.48 -1.45
N LEU A 212 -42.21 -3.49 -2.06
CA LEU A 212 -41.96 -4.26 -3.28
C LEU A 212 -42.13 -5.76 -3.00
N SER A 213 -43.10 -6.40 -3.68
CA SER A 213 -43.48 -7.79 -3.45
C SER A 213 -42.38 -8.75 -3.88
N SER A 214 -41.81 -9.50 -2.95
CA SER A 214 -40.90 -10.59 -3.29
C SER A 214 -41.65 -11.79 -3.89
N GLY A 215 -42.91 -12.07 -3.51
CA GLY A 215 -43.64 -13.27 -3.96
C GLY A 215 -43.30 -14.54 -3.17
N GLU A 216 -44.08 -15.62 -3.39
CA GLU A 216 -44.01 -16.85 -2.57
C GLU A 216 -43.41 -18.06 -3.33
N LYS A 217 -43.36 -18.03 -4.67
CA LYS A 217 -42.76 -19.06 -5.53
C LYS A 217 -41.45 -18.58 -6.18
N ARG A 218 -40.62 -19.52 -6.63
CA ARG A 218 -39.31 -19.27 -7.28
C ARG A 218 -39.43 -18.34 -8.50
N GLU A 219 -40.41 -18.62 -9.35
CA GLU A 219 -40.63 -17.89 -10.61
C GLU A 219 -41.17 -16.48 -10.37
N ASP A 220 -41.87 -16.25 -9.26
CA ASP A 220 -42.49 -14.97 -8.94
C ASP A 220 -41.45 -13.90 -8.62
N ILE A 221 -40.39 -14.22 -7.87
CA ILE A 221 -39.37 -13.26 -7.44
C ILE A 221 -38.59 -12.72 -8.64
N THR A 222 -38.03 -13.61 -9.45
CA THR A 222 -37.19 -13.24 -10.60
C THR A 222 -38.01 -12.52 -11.67
N LYS A 223 -39.26 -12.96 -11.90
CA LYS A 223 -40.17 -12.33 -12.85
C LYS A 223 -40.65 -10.96 -12.37
N LYS A 224 -41.01 -10.80 -11.09
CA LYS A 224 -41.44 -9.50 -10.53
C LYS A 224 -40.31 -8.49 -10.45
N LEU A 225 -39.09 -8.91 -10.07
CA LEU A 225 -37.92 -8.03 -10.13
C LEU A 225 -37.61 -7.62 -11.57
N LYS A 226 -37.73 -8.54 -12.54
CA LYS A 226 -37.60 -8.22 -13.97
C LYS A 226 -38.68 -7.23 -14.43
N ASP A 227 -39.95 -7.48 -14.09
CA ASP A 227 -41.06 -6.57 -14.39
C ASP A 227 -40.88 -5.19 -13.72
N PHE A 228 -40.32 -5.14 -12.50
CA PHE A 228 -39.96 -3.90 -11.80
C PHE A 228 -38.85 -3.12 -12.52
N CYS A 229 -37.89 -3.83 -13.12
CA CYS A 229 -36.86 -3.20 -13.94
C CYS A 229 -37.43 -2.63 -15.25
N ASP A 230 -38.38 -3.33 -15.87
CA ASP A 230 -38.80 -3.10 -17.26
C ASP A 230 -40.03 -2.15 -17.40
N LYS A 231 -40.91 -2.05 -16.40
CA LYS A 231 -42.20 -1.32 -16.49
C LYS A 231 -42.29 -0.09 -15.58
N SER A 232 -43.09 0.89 -15.98
CA SER A 232 -43.36 2.12 -15.19
C SER A 232 -44.52 1.97 -14.19
N ASP A 233 -45.40 0.97 -14.36
CA ASP A 233 -46.58 0.79 -13.51
C ASP A 233 -46.25 -0.03 -12.25
N MET A 234 -45.98 0.69 -11.16
CA MET A 234 -45.64 0.15 -9.84
C MET A 234 -46.80 -0.59 -9.14
N SER A 235 -48.05 -0.31 -9.52
CA SER A 235 -49.24 -0.72 -8.75
C SER A 235 -49.45 -2.24 -8.66
N LYS A 236 -48.95 -3.00 -9.65
CA LYS A 236 -49.07 -4.48 -9.68
C LYS A 236 -47.90 -5.20 -9.00
N LEU A 237 -46.82 -4.49 -8.69
CA LEU A 237 -45.56 -5.04 -8.19
C LEU A 237 -45.35 -4.75 -6.70
N THR A 238 -46.03 -3.73 -6.17
CA THR A 238 -46.03 -3.40 -4.74
C THR A 238 -47.20 -4.03 -4.00
N GLU A 239 -46.96 -4.38 -2.75
CA GLU A 239 -47.95 -4.77 -1.74
C GLU A 239 -48.19 -3.59 -0.81
N GLU A 240 -49.44 -3.15 -0.69
CA GLU A 240 -49.83 -2.05 0.20
C GLU A 240 -50.18 -2.62 1.57
N TRP A 241 -49.32 -2.44 2.56
CA TRP A 241 -49.53 -2.92 3.92
C TRP A 241 -49.98 -1.78 4.83
N LYS A 242 -51.11 -1.94 5.51
CA LYS A 242 -51.55 -1.04 6.60
C LYS A 242 -51.17 -1.63 7.94
N CYS A 243 -50.20 -1.01 8.60
CA CYS A 243 -49.75 -1.41 9.92
C CYS A 243 -50.44 -0.58 10.99
N TYR A 244 -51.05 -1.26 11.96
CA TYR A 244 -51.82 -0.68 13.05
C TYR A 244 -51.14 -0.95 14.39
N TYR A 245 -51.09 0.07 15.24
CA TYR A 245 -50.62 -0.03 16.62
C TYR A 245 -51.67 0.57 17.57
N GLU A 246 -52.14 -0.21 18.55
CA GLU A 246 -53.04 0.24 19.62
C GLU A 246 -52.32 0.24 20.98
N ASP A 247 -51.74 -0.90 21.34
CA ASP A 247 -50.99 -1.10 22.58
C ASP A 247 -49.97 -2.26 22.44
N LYS A 248 -49.19 -2.51 23.49
CA LYS A 248 -48.15 -3.57 23.54
C LYS A 248 -48.62 -4.99 23.19
N THR A 249 -49.93 -5.25 23.23
CA THR A 249 -50.55 -6.55 22.93
C THR A 249 -51.44 -6.53 21.68
N LYS A 250 -51.70 -5.35 21.11
CA LYS A 250 -52.65 -5.14 20.01
C LYS A 250 -52.04 -4.31 18.89
N GLY A 251 -51.71 -4.99 17.80
CA GLY A 251 -51.24 -4.38 16.56
C GLY A 251 -50.93 -5.42 15.50
N ALA A 252 -51.13 -5.07 14.23
CA ALA A 252 -50.88 -5.96 13.09
C ALA A 252 -50.71 -5.16 11.80
N CYS A 253 -50.03 -5.76 10.83
CA CYS A 253 -49.98 -5.29 9.45
C CYS A 253 -50.94 -6.12 8.59
N LEU A 254 -51.83 -5.44 7.87
CA LEU A 254 -52.83 -6.03 6.98
C LEU A 254 -52.55 -5.64 5.54
N LEU A 255 -52.57 -6.60 4.62
CA LEU A 255 -52.35 -6.35 3.19
C LEU A 255 -53.64 -5.83 2.53
N GLU A 256 -53.60 -4.67 1.91
CA GLU A 256 -54.73 -4.11 1.15
C GLU A 256 -54.86 -4.74 -0.25
N ASN A 257 -56.10 -4.81 -0.74
CA ASN A 257 -56.44 -5.13 -2.13
C ASN A 257 -56.07 -6.52 -2.67
N LYS A 258 -55.65 -7.47 -1.81
CA LYS A 258 -55.53 -8.91 -2.14
C LYS A 258 -56.22 -9.75 -1.07
N LYS A 259 -57.51 -10.00 -1.28
CA LYS A 259 -58.24 -11.08 -0.60
C LYS A 259 -58.03 -12.36 -1.39
N ASP A 260 -57.89 -13.49 -0.72
CA ASP A 260 -57.91 -14.80 -1.40
C ASP A 260 -59.28 -15.06 -2.06
N ASP A 261 -59.40 -16.18 -2.78
CA ASP A 261 -60.66 -16.61 -3.42
C ASP A 261 -61.82 -16.80 -2.41
N LYS A 262 -61.52 -16.80 -1.09
CA LYS A 262 -62.46 -16.94 0.03
C LYS A 262 -62.68 -15.63 0.81
N GLY A 263 -62.10 -14.50 0.39
CA GLY A 263 -62.27 -13.20 1.01
C GLY A 263 -61.34 -12.88 2.20
N ALA A 264 -60.41 -13.76 2.57
CA ALA A 264 -59.50 -13.60 3.69
C ALA A 264 -58.34 -12.64 3.37
N GLN A 265 -58.07 -11.71 4.30
CA GLN A 265 -56.97 -10.75 4.21
C GLN A 265 -55.71 -11.29 4.89
N LYS A 266 -54.55 -11.13 4.23
CA LYS A 266 -53.22 -11.45 4.80
C LYS A 266 -52.91 -10.56 5.99
N GLN A 267 -52.52 -11.19 7.09
CA GLN A 267 -52.19 -10.50 8.34
C GLN A 267 -50.86 -11.02 8.94
N LYS A 268 -50.04 -10.09 9.42
CA LYS A 268 -48.81 -10.31 10.20
C LYS A 268 -48.86 -9.48 11.48
N SER A 269 -48.20 -9.89 12.57
CA SER A 269 -47.86 -8.90 13.60
C SER A 269 -46.88 -7.89 13.01
N PHE A 270 -46.72 -6.71 13.62
CA PHE A 270 -45.71 -5.78 13.13
C PHE A 270 -44.30 -6.37 13.22
N TYR A 271 -44.00 -7.12 14.29
CA TYR A 271 -42.74 -7.85 14.42
C TYR A 271 -42.54 -8.86 13.27
N ASP A 272 -43.55 -9.68 12.96
CA ASP A 272 -43.49 -10.63 11.83
C ASP A 272 -43.29 -9.92 10.49
N PHE A 273 -43.94 -8.77 10.29
CA PHE A 273 -43.78 -7.94 9.10
C PHE A 273 -42.37 -7.35 9.00
N PHE A 274 -41.87 -6.80 10.10
CA PHE A 274 -40.51 -6.26 10.22
C PHE A 274 -39.46 -7.34 9.91
N THR A 275 -39.55 -8.51 10.55
CA THR A 275 -38.64 -9.62 10.32
C THR A 275 -38.68 -10.11 8.88
N TYR A 276 -39.87 -10.19 8.30
CA TYR A 276 -40.05 -10.52 6.89
C TYR A 276 -39.37 -9.48 5.97
N TRP A 277 -39.59 -8.19 6.22
CA TRP A 277 -39.04 -7.11 5.40
C TRP A 277 -37.49 -7.11 5.43
N VAL A 278 -36.89 -7.18 6.61
CA VAL A 278 -35.42 -7.17 6.77
C VAL A 278 -34.79 -8.40 6.11
N ALA A 279 -35.34 -9.60 6.36
CA ALA A 279 -34.80 -10.83 5.79
C ALA A 279 -34.87 -10.84 4.26
N HIS A 280 -35.96 -10.32 3.68
CA HIS A 280 -36.11 -10.23 2.23
C HIS A 280 -35.22 -9.14 1.61
N MET A 281 -35.06 -7.99 2.26
CA MET A 281 -34.14 -6.93 1.79
C MET A 281 -32.69 -7.45 1.73
N LEU A 282 -32.21 -8.08 2.80
CA LEU A 282 -30.84 -8.64 2.86
C LEU A 282 -30.62 -9.74 1.81
N LYS A 283 -31.63 -10.59 1.58
CA LYS A 283 -31.59 -11.62 0.55
C LYS A 283 -31.58 -11.02 -0.86
N ASP A 284 -32.39 -9.99 -1.12
CA ASP A 284 -32.43 -9.33 -2.42
C ASP A 284 -31.11 -8.57 -2.70
N SER A 285 -30.48 -8.01 -1.67
CA SER A 285 -29.11 -7.44 -1.74
C SER A 285 -28.06 -8.49 -2.17
N GLU A 286 -28.08 -9.68 -1.57
CA GLU A 286 -27.18 -10.79 -1.95
C GLU A 286 -27.35 -11.17 -3.44
N ASP A 287 -28.60 -11.25 -3.91
CA ASP A 287 -28.92 -11.53 -5.32
C ASP A 287 -28.40 -10.42 -6.24
N TRP A 288 -28.60 -9.16 -5.87
CA TRP A 288 -28.15 -8.00 -6.64
C TRP A 288 -26.63 -7.95 -6.75
N LYS A 289 -25.90 -8.18 -5.66
CA LYS A 289 -24.44 -8.27 -5.70
C LYS A 289 -23.96 -9.36 -6.65
N THR A 290 -24.60 -10.53 -6.63
CA THR A 290 -24.24 -11.61 -7.55
C THR A 290 -24.45 -11.19 -9.01
N LYS A 291 -25.57 -10.53 -9.32
CA LYS A 291 -25.87 -10.01 -10.67
C LYS A 291 -24.93 -8.89 -11.11
N LEU A 292 -24.65 -7.92 -10.23
CA LEU A 292 -23.85 -6.73 -10.54
C LEU A 292 -22.34 -6.94 -10.44
N SER A 293 -21.89 -7.95 -9.70
CA SER A 293 -20.46 -8.28 -9.60
C SER A 293 -19.80 -8.48 -10.97
N LYS A 294 -20.57 -8.95 -11.96
CA LYS A 294 -20.14 -9.09 -13.35
C LYS A 294 -20.06 -7.74 -14.08
N CYS A 295 -21.02 -6.85 -13.81
CA CYS A 295 -21.09 -5.50 -14.38
C CYS A 295 -20.01 -4.56 -13.84
N LEU A 296 -19.54 -4.79 -12.62
CA LEU A 296 -18.44 -4.02 -12.01
C LEU A 296 -17.04 -4.46 -12.50
N LYS A 297 -16.92 -5.62 -13.18
CA LYS A 297 -15.62 -6.26 -13.52
C LYS A 297 -15.09 -6.03 -14.94
N ASN A 298 -15.78 -5.24 -15.76
CA ASN A 298 -15.25 -4.63 -16.98
C ASN A 298 -14.52 -5.58 -17.98
N ASP A 299 -15.14 -6.72 -18.32
CA ASP A 299 -14.62 -7.61 -19.38
C ASP A 299 -15.70 -7.96 -20.42
N LYS A 300 -15.43 -7.54 -21.67
CA LYS A 300 -16.12 -7.80 -22.96
C LYS A 300 -17.37 -6.99 -23.34
N LYS A 301 -17.34 -6.53 -24.61
CA LYS A 301 -18.29 -5.64 -25.30
C LYS A 301 -19.69 -6.20 -25.57
N ALA A 302 -19.94 -7.50 -25.39
CA ALA A 302 -21.25 -8.10 -25.63
C ALA A 302 -22.19 -8.10 -24.40
N CYS A 303 -21.69 -7.77 -23.19
CA CYS A 303 -22.47 -7.77 -21.94
C CYS A 303 -22.84 -6.38 -21.41
N ILE A 304 -22.46 -5.30 -22.10
CA ILE A 304 -22.45 -3.94 -21.53
C ILE A 304 -23.87 -3.32 -21.47
N SER A 305 -24.73 -3.49 -22.50
CA SER A 305 -26.12 -2.98 -22.54
C SER A 305 -27.04 -3.57 -21.45
N LYS A 306 -26.91 -4.87 -21.20
CA LYS A 306 -27.60 -5.57 -20.12
C LYS A 306 -27.14 -5.06 -18.75
N CYS A 307 -25.87 -4.66 -18.62
CA CYS A 307 -25.34 -4.11 -17.38
C CYS A 307 -25.87 -2.71 -17.08
N LYS A 308 -25.94 -1.79 -18.05
CA LYS A 308 -26.58 -0.47 -17.87
C LYS A 308 -27.99 -0.60 -17.29
N ASN A 309 -28.82 -1.47 -17.88
CA ASN A 309 -30.20 -1.70 -17.42
C ASN A 309 -30.25 -2.35 -16.03
N ASN A 310 -29.36 -3.32 -15.75
CA ASN A 310 -29.27 -3.94 -14.42
C ASN A 310 -28.84 -2.93 -13.35
N CYS A 311 -27.85 -2.08 -13.63
CA CYS A 311 -27.40 -1.04 -12.69
C CYS A 311 -28.53 -0.02 -12.43
N LYS A 312 -29.25 0.41 -13.47
CA LYS A 312 -30.41 1.33 -13.33
C LYS A 312 -31.51 0.71 -12.49
N CYS A 313 -31.79 -0.57 -12.71
CA CYS A 313 -32.80 -1.26 -11.94
C CYS A 313 -32.38 -1.43 -10.48
N PHE A 314 -31.09 -1.69 -10.21
CA PHE A 314 -30.59 -1.77 -8.85
C PHE A 314 -30.68 -0.43 -8.13
N GLU A 315 -30.27 0.68 -8.76
CA GLU A 315 -30.43 2.03 -8.19
C GLU A 315 -31.89 2.29 -7.77
N LYS A 316 -32.84 2.04 -8.69
CA LYS A 316 -34.27 2.15 -8.41
C LYS A 316 -34.72 1.23 -7.27
N TRP A 317 -34.22 0.01 -7.20
CA TRP A 317 -34.54 -0.95 -6.15
C TRP A 317 -34.05 -0.44 -4.78
N VAL A 318 -32.82 0.08 -4.70
CA VAL A 318 -32.26 0.62 -3.46
C VAL A 318 -33.05 1.85 -3.00
N GLU A 319 -33.37 2.77 -3.91
CA GLU A 319 -34.21 3.94 -3.60
C GLU A 319 -35.59 3.54 -3.07
N GLN A 320 -36.21 2.54 -3.69
CA GLN A 320 -37.48 1.98 -3.24
C GLN A 320 -37.36 1.37 -1.83
N LYS A 321 -36.27 0.66 -1.53
CA LYS A 321 -36.02 0.09 -0.20
C LYS A 321 -35.76 1.15 0.88
N LYS A 322 -35.11 2.26 0.54
CA LYS A 322 -34.98 3.40 1.45
C LYS A 322 -36.34 3.99 1.80
N ASN A 323 -37.21 4.19 0.81
CA ASN A 323 -38.56 4.70 1.04
C ASN A 323 -39.38 3.76 1.93
N GLU A 324 -39.29 2.44 1.69
CA GLU A 324 -39.93 1.43 2.53
C GLU A 324 -39.42 1.49 3.98
N TRP A 325 -38.10 1.60 4.17
CA TRP A 325 -37.47 1.61 5.48
C TRP A 325 -37.88 2.83 6.33
N GLU A 326 -38.01 4.01 5.72
CA GLU A 326 -38.50 5.22 6.41
C GLU A 326 -39.91 5.00 6.99
N GLU A 327 -40.82 4.34 6.28
CA GLU A 327 -42.17 4.05 6.79
C GLU A 327 -42.16 2.97 7.89
N VAL A 328 -41.26 2.00 7.81
CA VAL A 328 -41.02 1.01 8.87
C VAL A 328 -40.56 1.69 10.16
N LYS A 329 -39.57 2.60 10.08
CA LYS A 329 -39.08 3.39 11.22
C LYS A 329 -40.21 4.24 11.83
N LYS A 330 -40.98 4.95 11.01
CA LYS A 330 -42.14 5.74 11.46
C LYS A 330 -43.19 4.90 12.19
N HIS A 331 -43.44 3.66 11.75
CA HIS A 331 -44.36 2.78 12.46
C HIS A 331 -43.76 2.29 13.80
N PHE A 332 -42.48 1.95 13.82
CA PHE A 332 -41.78 1.54 15.05
C PHE A 332 -41.83 2.63 16.13
N GLU A 333 -41.68 3.90 15.76
CA GLU A 333 -41.79 5.05 16.69
C GLU A 333 -43.17 5.24 17.32
N LYS A 334 -44.23 4.67 16.74
CA LYS A 334 -45.61 4.78 17.28
C LYS A 334 -45.82 3.94 18.54
N GLN A 335 -44.89 3.04 18.88
CA GLN A 335 -44.93 2.16 20.05
C GLN A 335 -44.66 2.93 21.35
N GLU A 336 -45.72 3.52 21.92
CA GLU A 336 -45.62 4.37 23.13
C GLU A 336 -45.29 3.60 24.43
N ASP A 337 -45.39 2.28 24.40
CA ASP A 337 -45.05 1.38 25.51
C ASP A 337 -43.54 1.18 25.68
N LEU A 338 -42.75 1.47 24.64
CA LEU A 338 -41.29 1.51 24.73
C LEU A 338 -40.82 2.76 25.46
N ILE A 339 -39.70 2.64 26.18
CA ILE A 339 -39.14 3.77 26.95
C ILE A 339 -38.89 4.94 25.99
N LYS A 340 -39.57 6.06 26.23
CA LYS A 340 -39.46 7.27 25.43
C LYS A 340 -37.99 7.70 25.32
N GLY A 341 -37.49 7.82 24.09
CA GLY A 341 -36.08 8.14 23.82
C GLY A 341 -35.18 6.93 23.62
N PHE A 342 -35.70 5.69 23.68
CA PHE A 342 -34.93 4.46 23.42
C PHE A 342 -35.38 3.68 22.18
N HIS A 343 -36.38 4.16 21.44
CA HIS A 343 -36.90 3.49 20.22
C HIS A 343 -35.78 3.10 19.26
N TYR A 344 -34.88 4.03 18.96
CA TYR A 344 -33.71 3.76 18.10
C TYR A 344 -32.80 2.67 18.65
N SER A 345 -32.41 2.76 19.93
CA SER A 345 -31.49 1.78 20.55
C SER A 345 -32.10 0.38 20.61
N ILE A 346 -33.42 0.30 20.80
CA ILE A 346 -34.16 -0.97 20.79
C ILE A 346 -34.21 -1.52 19.36
N LEU A 347 -34.54 -0.68 18.37
CA LEU A 347 -34.56 -1.08 16.96
C LEU A 347 -33.20 -1.61 16.49
N GLU A 348 -32.12 -0.87 16.78
CA GLU A 348 -30.75 -1.31 16.46
C GLU A 348 -30.39 -2.59 17.23
N GLY A 349 -30.76 -2.71 18.50
CA GLY A 349 -30.57 -3.92 19.28
C GLY A 349 -31.27 -5.15 18.69
N VAL A 350 -32.50 -5.00 18.20
CA VAL A 350 -33.23 -6.08 17.51
C VAL A 350 -32.52 -6.47 16.21
N LEU A 351 -32.09 -5.47 15.41
CA LEU A 351 -31.34 -5.72 14.18
C LEU A 351 -30.04 -6.49 14.43
N GLU A 352 -29.30 -6.14 15.48
CA GLU A 352 -28.08 -6.86 15.87
C GLU A 352 -28.35 -8.28 16.37
N LEU A 353 -29.31 -8.45 17.27
CA LEU A 353 -29.57 -9.74 17.91
C LEU A 353 -30.15 -10.76 16.92
N GLU A 354 -31.03 -10.32 16.02
CA GLU A 354 -31.75 -11.23 15.12
C GLU A 354 -31.06 -11.42 13.77
N PHE A 355 -30.40 -10.39 13.23
CA PHE A 355 -29.91 -10.39 11.85
C PHE A 355 -28.40 -10.28 11.71
N SER A 356 -27.61 -10.19 12.79
CA SER A 356 -26.14 -10.06 12.68
C SER A 356 -25.48 -11.17 11.84
N GLU A 357 -25.91 -12.42 11.99
CA GLU A 357 -25.43 -13.52 11.15
C GLU A 357 -25.84 -13.37 9.68
N ASP A 358 -27.07 -12.90 9.42
CA ASP A 358 -27.64 -12.82 8.09
C ASP A 358 -27.06 -11.63 7.32
N ILE A 359 -26.87 -10.49 8.00
CA ILE A 359 -26.06 -9.36 7.54
C ILE A 359 -24.64 -9.85 7.25
N THR A 360 -24.03 -10.64 8.15
CA THR A 360 -22.70 -11.20 7.90
C THR A 360 -22.62 -12.04 6.63
N LYS A 361 -23.67 -12.83 6.37
CA LYS A 361 -23.75 -13.70 5.19
C LYS A 361 -24.00 -12.91 3.89
N ALA A 362 -24.83 -11.87 3.93
CA ALA A 362 -25.15 -11.02 2.77
C ALA A 362 -23.99 -10.09 2.34
N TYR A 363 -23.07 -9.79 3.26
CA TYR A 363 -21.89 -8.94 3.01
C TYR A 363 -20.59 -9.74 3.18
N SER A 364 -20.54 -10.95 2.62
CA SER A 364 -19.57 -12.04 2.88
C SER A 364 -18.07 -11.74 2.66
N ASP A 365 -17.70 -10.51 2.29
CA ASP A 365 -16.29 -10.07 2.24
C ASP A 365 -15.74 -9.92 3.67
N PRO A 366 -14.77 -10.75 4.10
CA PRO A 366 -14.27 -10.74 5.47
C PRO A 366 -13.74 -9.38 5.95
N GLU A 367 -13.20 -8.56 5.04
CA GLU A 367 -12.66 -7.23 5.38
C GLU A 367 -13.78 -6.19 5.56
N GLN A 368 -14.81 -6.23 4.71
CA GLN A 368 -16.00 -5.40 4.89
C GLN A 368 -16.73 -5.78 6.19
N MET A 369 -16.79 -7.06 6.51
CA MET A 369 -17.44 -7.55 7.74
C MET A 369 -16.73 -7.15 9.01
N GLU A 370 -15.41 -7.22 9.04
CA GLU A 370 -14.63 -6.76 10.20
C GLU A 370 -14.86 -5.26 10.45
N LYS A 371 -15.07 -4.50 9.39
CA LYS A 371 -15.36 -3.06 9.48
C LYS A 371 -16.79 -2.78 9.90
N ILE A 372 -17.77 -3.46 9.32
CA ILE A 372 -19.17 -3.40 9.78
C ILE A 372 -19.26 -3.78 11.27
N ARG A 373 -18.54 -4.81 11.71
CA ARG A 373 -18.46 -5.20 13.14
C ARG A 373 -17.83 -4.12 14.02
N LYS A 374 -16.76 -3.46 13.59
CA LYS A 374 -16.16 -2.34 14.33
C LYS A 374 -17.10 -1.13 14.44
N ILE A 375 -17.94 -0.88 13.43
CA ILE A 375 -19.01 0.13 13.53
C ILE A 375 -20.00 -0.27 14.62
N LEU A 376 -20.48 -1.52 14.61
CA LEU A 376 -21.42 -2.06 15.61
C LEU A 376 -20.85 -1.90 17.02
N GLU A 377 -19.57 -2.18 17.22
CA GLU A 377 -18.89 -2.00 18.51
C GLU A 377 -18.73 -0.53 18.92
N LYS A 378 -18.52 0.38 17.96
CA LYS A 378 -18.38 1.82 18.23
C LYS A 378 -19.74 2.46 18.57
N LYS A 379 -20.81 2.13 17.83
CA LYS A 379 -22.17 2.62 18.10
C LYS A 379 -22.66 2.21 19.49
N LYS A 380 -22.22 1.07 20.03
CA LYS A 380 -22.52 0.61 21.42
C LYS A 380 -22.01 1.55 22.51
N GLN A 381 -21.02 2.39 22.23
CA GLN A 381 -20.39 3.26 23.22
C GLN A 381 -20.99 4.67 23.28
N GLU A 382 -21.84 5.04 22.32
CA GLU A 382 -22.48 6.36 22.25
C GLU A 382 -23.83 6.35 23.00
N ARG A 383 -23.87 6.88 24.22
CA ARG A 383 -25.10 7.16 24.98
C ARG A 383 -25.47 8.64 24.80
N ASP A 384 -26.55 8.93 24.07
CA ASP A 384 -27.11 10.31 24.01
C ASP A 384 -28.60 10.36 23.65
N GLU A 385 -29.27 11.41 24.15
CA GLU A 385 -30.70 11.52 24.52
C GLU A 385 -31.73 11.77 23.39
N ASP A 386 -31.35 12.05 22.13
CA ASP A 386 -32.31 12.29 21.04
C ASP A 386 -32.33 11.13 20.02
N ALA A 387 -33.40 10.33 20.07
CA ALA A 387 -33.57 9.09 19.31
C ALA A 387 -34.28 9.27 17.95
N SER A 388 -34.84 10.44 17.66
CA SER A 388 -35.80 10.63 16.55
C SER A 388 -35.17 10.79 15.15
N LYS A 389 -33.84 10.81 15.03
CA LYS A 389 -33.10 11.07 13.77
C LYS A 389 -31.83 10.23 13.57
N LYS A 390 -31.65 9.11 14.26
CA LYS A 390 -30.40 8.32 14.20
C LYS A 390 -30.45 7.24 13.12
N GLU A 391 -29.36 7.09 12.37
CA GLU A 391 -29.20 6.09 11.30
C GLU A 391 -28.91 4.68 11.85
N THR A 392 -29.74 3.72 11.51
CA THR A 392 -29.60 2.29 11.87
C THR A 392 -28.56 1.59 10.99
N ILE A 393 -28.25 0.33 11.29
CA ILE A 393 -27.43 -0.50 10.38
C ILE A 393 -28.04 -0.62 8.98
N ILE A 394 -29.37 -0.68 8.86
CA ILE A 394 -30.06 -0.78 7.56
C ILE A 394 -29.88 0.50 6.73
N ASP A 395 -29.91 1.68 7.36
CA ASP A 395 -29.67 2.96 6.67
C ASP A 395 -28.27 2.97 6.03
N PHE A 396 -27.25 2.52 6.77
CA PHE A 396 -25.88 2.39 6.27
C PHE A 396 -25.77 1.40 5.10
N LEU A 397 -26.43 0.24 5.20
CA LEU A 397 -26.40 -0.79 4.16
C LEU A 397 -27.04 -0.29 2.85
N LEU A 398 -28.19 0.37 2.93
CA LEU A 398 -28.88 0.93 1.76
C LEU A 398 -28.12 2.13 1.16
N ASP A 399 -27.44 2.93 1.98
CA ASP A 399 -26.55 4.00 1.49
C ASP A 399 -25.36 3.42 0.71
N HIS A 400 -24.76 2.34 1.21
CA HIS A 400 -23.68 1.64 0.55
C HIS A 400 -24.11 1.05 -0.81
N GLU A 401 -25.27 0.40 -0.85
CA GLU A 401 -25.81 -0.19 -2.07
C GLU A 401 -26.17 0.86 -3.13
N LEU A 402 -26.68 2.02 -2.72
CA LEU A 402 -26.98 3.11 -3.65
C LEU A 402 -25.69 3.61 -4.33
N GLU A 403 -24.60 3.69 -3.57
CA GLU A 403 -23.31 4.10 -4.12
C GLU A 403 -22.74 3.05 -5.08
N GLU A 404 -22.87 1.75 -4.77
CA GLU A 404 -22.51 0.68 -5.71
C GLU A 404 -23.35 0.74 -6.99
N ALA A 405 -24.63 1.09 -6.87
CA ALA A 405 -25.51 1.29 -8.02
C ALA A 405 -25.05 2.47 -8.89
N GLU A 406 -24.72 3.61 -8.28
CA GLU A 406 -24.18 4.78 -8.98
C GLU A 406 -22.83 4.48 -9.63
N GLU A 407 -21.92 3.79 -8.94
CA GLU A 407 -20.64 3.35 -9.50
C GLU A 407 -20.85 2.38 -10.69
N CYS A 408 -21.82 1.47 -10.59
CA CYS A 408 -22.21 0.57 -11.66
C CYS A 408 -22.72 1.36 -12.88
N LEU A 409 -23.66 2.29 -12.66
CA LEU A 409 -24.19 3.16 -13.71
C LEU A 409 -23.10 3.96 -14.41
N GLU A 410 -22.17 4.50 -13.63
CA GLU A 410 -21.03 5.27 -14.10
C GLU A 410 -20.13 4.49 -15.08
N ILE A 411 -19.96 3.18 -14.87
CA ILE A 411 -19.17 2.32 -15.76
C ILE A 411 -19.88 2.15 -17.11
N HIS A 412 -21.22 2.17 -17.11
CA HIS A 412 -22.06 1.83 -18.27
C HIS A 412 -22.81 3.04 -18.87
N GLU A 413 -22.31 4.27 -18.66
CA GLU A 413 -22.99 5.50 -19.12
C GLU A 413 -23.03 5.68 -20.65
N ASP A 414 -22.07 5.11 -21.41
CA ASP A 414 -21.79 5.49 -22.82
C ASP A 414 -22.60 4.74 -23.89
N GLU A 415 -23.68 4.05 -23.52
CA GLU A 415 -24.42 3.20 -24.46
C GLU A 415 -25.77 3.79 -24.88
N ASP A 416 -25.74 4.87 -25.63
CA ASP A 416 -26.85 5.21 -26.51
C ASP A 416 -26.31 5.28 -27.94
N GLU A 417 -27.06 4.62 -28.85
CA GLU A 417 -26.86 4.48 -30.29
C GLU A 417 -26.07 3.24 -30.80
N GLY A 418 -26.80 2.13 -30.91
CA GLY A 418 -26.88 1.36 -32.16
C GLY A 418 -25.95 0.16 -32.35
N VAL A 419 -26.28 -1.00 -31.75
CA VAL A 419 -26.01 -2.33 -32.33
C VAL A 419 -27.12 -3.29 -31.87
N GLY A 420 -27.70 -4.04 -32.81
CA GLY A 420 -28.99 -4.72 -32.68
C GLY A 420 -29.04 -5.98 -31.83
N ASP A 421 -30.29 -6.43 -31.61
CA ASP A 421 -30.70 -7.70 -31.00
C ASP A 421 -29.88 -8.87 -31.54
N GLY A 422 -28.99 -9.39 -30.70
CA GLY A 422 -28.38 -10.71 -30.84
C GLY A 422 -28.53 -11.42 -29.51
N ASP A 423 -29.53 -12.30 -29.43
CA ASP A 423 -29.73 -13.23 -28.32
C ASP A 423 -28.61 -14.29 -28.32
N ASP A 424 -27.44 -13.95 -27.78
CA ASP A 424 -26.41 -14.93 -27.47
C ASP A 424 -26.20 -15.02 -25.95
N GLU A 425 -26.50 -16.20 -25.41
CA GLU A 425 -26.39 -16.55 -24.01
C GLU A 425 -24.97 -16.31 -23.49
N CYS A 426 -24.88 -15.50 -22.43
CA CYS A 426 -23.66 -15.23 -21.68
C CYS A 426 -23.29 -16.44 -20.79
N ASP A 427 -22.92 -17.54 -21.45
CA ASP A 427 -22.43 -18.77 -20.83
C ASP A 427 -20.95 -18.93 -21.18
N ASP A 428 -20.07 -18.41 -20.33
CA ASP A 428 -18.77 -19.04 -20.10
C ASP A 428 -18.35 -18.83 -18.64
N ASP A 429 -18.41 -19.95 -17.93
CA ASP A 429 -17.77 -20.23 -16.66
C ASP A 429 -16.25 -20.11 -16.82
N HIS A 430 -15.73 -18.94 -16.52
CA HIS A 430 -14.41 -18.82 -15.93
C HIS A 430 -14.57 -18.07 -14.63
N GLY A 431 -14.27 -18.80 -13.55
CA GLY A 431 -14.36 -18.32 -12.18
C GLY A 431 -13.68 -16.98 -11.96
N VAL A 432 -14.12 -16.33 -10.88
CA VAL A 432 -13.43 -15.26 -10.14
C VAL A 432 -12.02 -15.02 -10.69
N THR A 433 -11.79 -13.91 -11.39
CA THR A 433 -10.43 -13.41 -11.58
C THR A 433 -9.87 -13.04 -10.22
N HIS A 434 -9.31 -14.04 -9.57
CA HIS A 434 -8.48 -13.93 -8.40
C HIS A 434 -7.06 -13.58 -8.86
N ASP A 435 -6.86 -12.67 -9.82
CA ASP A 435 -5.57 -12.57 -10.50
C ASP A 435 -5.15 -11.13 -10.77
N ASN A 436 -4.44 -10.57 -9.79
CA ASN A 436 -3.33 -9.65 -10.07
C ASN A 436 -2.11 -10.13 -9.29
N VAL A 437 -1.84 -11.45 -9.34
CA VAL A 437 -0.57 -12.01 -8.90
C VAL A 437 0.50 -11.53 -9.88
N ARG A 438 1.26 -10.51 -9.47
CA ARG A 438 2.29 -9.86 -10.28
C ARG A 438 3.64 -10.33 -9.82
N TYR A 439 4.49 -10.71 -10.78
CA TYR A 439 5.89 -10.97 -10.50
C TYR A 439 6.59 -9.67 -10.14
N ASN A 440 7.13 -9.58 -8.94
CA ASN A 440 7.90 -8.43 -8.51
C ASN A 440 9.40 -8.74 -8.64
N PRO A 441 10.12 -8.10 -9.58
CA PRO A 441 11.54 -8.36 -9.80
C PRO A 441 12.43 -7.96 -8.61
N CYS A 442 11.93 -7.13 -7.70
CA CYS A 442 12.64 -6.70 -6.50
C CYS A 442 12.29 -7.52 -5.25
N SER A 443 11.37 -8.50 -5.35
CA SER A 443 11.20 -9.56 -4.35
C SER A 443 11.60 -10.94 -4.87
N GLY A 444 11.64 -11.12 -6.19
CA GLY A 444 11.91 -12.41 -6.83
C GLY A 444 10.72 -13.38 -6.79
N SER A 445 9.53 -12.91 -6.41
CA SER A 445 8.33 -13.73 -6.32
C SER A 445 7.08 -12.98 -6.74
N ALA A 446 6.02 -13.74 -7.01
CA ALA A 446 4.74 -13.20 -7.44
C ALA A 446 3.81 -12.96 -6.25
N HIS A 447 3.20 -11.77 -6.19
CA HIS A 447 2.34 -11.30 -5.10
C HIS A 447 1.16 -10.49 -5.63
N TYR A 448 0.11 -10.37 -4.83
CA TYR A 448 -1.01 -9.48 -5.12
C TYR A 448 -0.63 -8.02 -4.90
N ALA A 449 -1.11 -7.13 -5.76
CA ALA A 449 -1.08 -5.69 -5.51
C ALA A 449 -2.17 -5.32 -4.48
N MET A 450 -1.75 -4.75 -3.34
CA MET A 450 -2.60 -4.53 -2.17
C MET A 450 -2.88 -3.05 -1.91
N ALA A 451 -2.17 -2.09 -2.52
CA ALA A 451 -2.38 -0.67 -2.20
C ALA A 451 -3.80 -0.20 -2.55
N ASN A 452 -4.35 -0.61 -3.70
CA ASN A 452 -5.73 -0.30 -4.06
C ASN A 452 -6.75 -0.98 -3.14
N LYS A 453 -6.44 -2.17 -2.62
CA LYS A 453 -7.28 -2.86 -1.64
C LYS A 453 -7.34 -2.06 -0.34
N VAL A 454 -6.17 -1.67 0.18
CA VAL A 454 -6.05 -0.80 1.37
C VAL A 454 -6.73 0.55 1.16
N ALA A 455 -6.63 1.13 -0.03
CA ALA A 455 -7.31 2.39 -0.35
C ALA A 455 -8.84 2.23 -0.38
N ALA A 456 -9.36 1.15 -0.97
CA ALA A 456 -10.80 0.82 -0.92
C ALA A 456 -11.28 0.62 0.52
N ASP A 457 -10.43 0.00 1.31
CA ASP A 457 -10.62 -0.21 2.73
C ASP A 457 -10.74 1.11 3.51
N MET A 458 -9.82 2.04 3.30
CA MET A 458 -9.84 3.35 3.95
C MET A 458 -10.99 4.23 3.45
N HIS A 459 -11.37 4.08 2.18
CA HIS A 459 -12.57 4.71 1.64
C HIS A 459 -13.83 4.26 2.37
N LEU A 460 -13.97 2.95 2.60
CA LEU A 460 -15.09 2.40 3.36
C LEU A 460 -15.14 2.99 4.78
N GLU A 461 -14.00 3.11 5.45
CA GLU A 461 -13.93 3.75 6.77
C GLU A 461 -14.35 5.23 6.73
N ALA A 462 -13.95 5.98 5.71
CA ALA A 462 -14.36 7.37 5.55
C ALA A 462 -15.89 7.50 5.34
N ARG A 463 -16.51 6.61 4.55
CA ARG A 463 -17.97 6.54 4.39
C ARG A 463 -18.69 6.29 5.71
N GLN A 464 -18.17 5.38 6.53
CA GLN A 464 -18.74 5.09 7.86
C GLN A 464 -18.70 6.31 8.75
N GLN A 465 -17.57 7.02 8.73
CA GLN A 465 -17.40 8.22 9.52
C GLN A 465 -18.33 9.35 9.06
N LEU A 466 -18.55 9.50 7.76
CA LEU A 466 -19.56 10.39 7.17
C LEU A 466 -20.97 10.04 7.69
N GLY A 467 -21.36 8.77 7.69
CA GLY A 467 -22.62 8.29 8.29
C GLY A 467 -22.76 8.73 9.74
N SER A 468 -21.77 8.38 10.58
CA SER A 468 -21.79 8.71 12.01
C SER A 468 -21.81 10.20 12.32
N ARG A 469 -21.10 11.04 11.55
CA ARG A 469 -20.97 12.48 11.83
C ARG A 469 -22.01 13.35 11.13
N ALA A 470 -22.42 13.01 9.91
CA ALA A 470 -23.30 13.86 9.10
C ALA A 470 -24.73 13.33 8.99
N GLY A 471 -25.02 12.09 9.43
CA GLY A 471 -26.29 11.44 9.11
C GLY A 471 -26.35 11.06 7.62
N GLY A 472 -25.27 10.40 7.17
CA GLY A 472 -25.21 9.78 5.85
C GLY A 472 -24.79 10.69 4.71
N ARG A 473 -24.69 10.09 3.52
CA ARG A 473 -24.20 10.79 2.31
C ARG A 473 -25.12 11.93 1.87
N LYS A 474 -26.42 11.81 2.13
CA LYS A 474 -27.45 12.80 1.73
C LYS A 474 -27.21 14.19 2.32
N ALA A 475 -26.63 14.28 3.51
CA ALA A 475 -26.44 15.55 4.22
C ALA A 475 -25.39 16.47 3.56
N LEU A 476 -24.36 15.89 2.94
CA LEU A 476 -23.23 16.65 2.36
C LEU A 476 -23.12 16.53 0.84
N ARG A 477 -23.90 15.64 0.22
CA ARG A 477 -23.97 15.50 -1.24
C ARG A 477 -24.51 16.79 -1.87
N GLY A 478 -23.71 17.36 -2.76
CA GLY A 478 -24.11 18.49 -3.58
C GLY A 478 -24.86 18.06 -4.84
N ASP A 479 -25.55 19.03 -5.41
CA ASP A 479 -26.19 18.97 -6.73
C ASP A 479 -25.84 20.27 -7.45
N ALA A 480 -24.96 20.21 -8.45
CA ALA A 480 -24.50 21.39 -9.18
C ALA A 480 -25.66 22.14 -9.87
N SER A 481 -26.80 21.48 -10.16
CA SER A 481 -27.99 22.14 -10.70
C SER A 481 -28.78 22.97 -9.69
N GLN A 482 -28.38 22.95 -8.42
CA GLN A 482 -28.89 23.81 -7.36
C GLN A 482 -27.85 24.85 -6.91
N GLY A 483 -26.68 24.89 -7.55
CA GLY A 483 -25.60 25.83 -7.22
C GLY A 483 -25.90 27.26 -7.67
N HIS A 484 -25.30 28.22 -6.97
CA HIS A 484 -25.36 29.64 -7.32
C HIS A 484 -24.11 30.06 -8.09
N TYR A 485 -24.28 30.50 -9.35
CA TYR A 485 -23.19 30.91 -10.23
C TYR A 485 -23.35 32.38 -10.68
N ASN A 486 -22.30 33.18 -10.53
CA ASN A 486 -22.24 34.60 -10.87
C ASN A 486 -21.97 34.85 -12.36
N GLY A 487 -21.54 33.82 -13.10
CA GLY A 487 -21.38 33.87 -14.54
C GLY A 487 -22.71 33.88 -15.30
N ASN A 488 -22.65 33.99 -16.62
CA ASN A 488 -23.83 34.02 -17.49
C ASN A 488 -24.46 32.62 -17.71
N GLY A 489 -23.99 31.59 -17.01
CA GLY A 489 -24.47 30.21 -17.16
C GLY A 489 -25.84 30.03 -16.52
N ASN A 490 -26.83 29.61 -17.31
CA ASN A 490 -28.14 29.29 -16.78
C ASN A 490 -28.11 27.90 -16.12
N VAL A 491 -28.33 27.84 -14.81
CA VAL A 491 -28.38 26.59 -14.03
C VAL A 491 -29.37 25.57 -14.60
N LYS A 492 -30.44 26.03 -15.26
CA LYS A 492 -31.39 25.16 -15.98
C LYS A 492 -30.74 24.36 -17.11
N ASN A 493 -29.67 24.87 -17.72
CA ASN A 493 -28.97 24.17 -18.82
C ASN A 493 -28.16 22.96 -18.33
N LEU A 494 -27.86 22.87 -17.02
CA LEU A 494 -27.26 21.68 -16.44
C LEU A 494 -28.22 20.50 -16.51
N ASN A 495 -29.54 20.70 -16.33
CA ASN A 495 -30.56 19.62 -16.37
C ASN A 495 -30.17 18.37 -15.55
N GLY A 496 -29.49 18.56 -14.40
CA GLY A 496 -28.95 17.47 -13.57
C GLY A 496 -27.73 16.71 -14.15
N LYS A 497 -27.23 17.09 -15.32
CA LYS A 497 -26.07 16.48 -15.99
C LYS A 497 -24.80 17.29 -15.73
N ILE A 498 -23.90 16.73 -14.93
CA ILE A 498 -22.63 17.38 -14.57
C ILE A 498 -21.73 17.67 -15.79
N CYS A 499 -21.81 16.89 -16.87
CA CYS A 499 -21.02 17.12 -18.09
C CYS A 499 -21.32 18.45 -18.79
N ASN A 500 -22.48 19.05 -18.54
CA ASN A 500 -22.86 20.34 -19.15
C ASN A 500 -22.20 21.53 -18.44
N ILE A 501 -21.49 21.31 -17.33
CA ILE A 501 -20.77 22.38 -16.64
C ILE A 501 -19.65 22.94 -17.52
N ASP A 502 -19.54 24.27 -17.54
CA ASP A 502 -18.57 25.01 -18.33
C ASP A 502 -18.13 26.28 -17.58
N LYS A 503 -17.22 27.05 -18.18
CA LYS A 503 -16.69 28.31 -17.61
C LYS A 503 -17.73 29.38 -17.29
N ASN A 504 -18.96 29.28 -17.82
CA ASN A 504 -20.04 30.21 -17.49
C ASN A 504 -20.69 29.89 -16.13
N HIS A 505 -20.44 28.69 -15.60
CA HIS A 505 -20.88 28.21 -14.29
C HIS A 505 -19.75 28.35 -13.25
N SER A 506 -18.99 29.45 -13.33
CA SER A 506 -17.97 29.78 -12.32
C SER A 506 -18.27 31.12 -11.64
N ASN A 507 -17.95 31.16 -10.37
CA ASN A 507 -18.01 32.30 -9.46
C ASN A 507 -16.71 33.10 -9.44
N ALA A 508 -15.65 32.62 -10.09
CA ALA A 508 -14.44 33.40 -10.29
C ALA A 508 -14.68 34.51 -11.33
N THR A 509 -13.97 35.64 -11.18
CA THR A 509 -14.15 36.82 -12.03
C THR A 509 -13.04 36.98 -13.07
N GLY A 510 -13.33 37.73 -14.13
CA GLY A 510 -12.36 38.01 -15.19
C GLY A 510 -11.92 36.75 -15.90
N SER A 511 -10.62 36.62 -16.14
CA SER A 511 -10.04 35.44 -16.80
C SER A 511 -9.91 34.21 -15.89
N SER A 512 -10.10 34.35 -14.57
CA SER A 512 -10.06 33.23 -13.62
C SER A 512 -11.32 32.36 -13.66
N ASN A 513 -12.35 32.73 -14.43
CA ASN A 513 -13.50 31.87 -14.70
C ASN A 513 -13.13 30.61 -15.52
N ASP A 514 -11.98 30.64 -16.19
CA ASP A 514 -11.33 29.48 -16.78
C ASP A 514 -10.35 28.87 -15.77
N PRO A 515 -10.65 27.69 -15.18
CA PRO A 515 -9.76 26.94 -14.29
C PRO A 515 -8.32 26.78 -14.78
N CYS A 516 -8.08 26.73 -16.09
CA CYS A 516 -6.76 26.55 -16.67
C CYS A 516 -6.05 27.89 -16.97
N HIS A 517 -6.70 29.04 -16.75
CA HIS A 517 -6.11 30.34 -17.03
C HIS A 517 -4.85 30.60 -16.18
N GLY A 518 -3.78 31.04 -16.83
CA GLY A 518 -2.49 31.30 -16.20
C GLY A 518 -1.73 30.03 -15.78
N LYS A 519 -2.23 28.84 -16.12
CA LYS A 519 -1.56 27.56 -15.87
C LYS A 519 -0.69 27.16 -17.07
N ASP A 520 0.42 26.47 -16.77
CA ASP A 520 1.42 25.95 -17.74
C ASP A 520 2.01 26.96 -18.74
N GLY A 521 2.24 28.22 -18.34
CA GLY A 521 2.87 29.21 -19.23
C GLY A 521 4.28 28.84 -19.74
N SER A 522 4.98 27.93 -19.05
CA SER A 522 6.28 27.38 -19.46
C SER A 522 6.20 26.15 -20.37
N ASN A 523 5.00 25.61 -20.62
CA ASN A 523 4.76 24.41 -21.44
C ASN A 523 5.56 23.19 -20.95
N GLU A 524 5.51 22.94 -19.63
CA GLU A 524 6.30 21.92 -18.92
C GLU A 524 5.46 20.75 -18.38
N ARG A 525 4.13 20.92 -18.24
CA ARG A 525 3.23 20.00 -17.51
C ARG A 525 3.31 18.52 -17.92
N PHE A 526 3.42 18.22 -19.22
CA PHE A 526 3.45 16.85 -19.76
C PHE A 526 4.64 16.59 -20.69
N LYS A 527 5.65 17.45 -20.61
CA LYS A 527 6.87 17.34 -21.42
C LYS A 527 7.79 16.29 -20.81
N ILE A 528 8.08 15.23 -21.57
CA ILE A 528 9.00 14.17 -21.15
C ILE A 528 10.38 14.77 -20.85
N GLY A 529 10.95 14.39 -19.70
CA GLY A 529 12.25 14.89 -19.25
C GLY A 529 12.22 16.16 -18.39
N THR A 530 11.05 16.78 -18.19
CA THR A 530 10.91 17.88 -17.22
C THR A 530 11.32 17.42 -15.82
N TYR A 531 12.28 18.11 -15.22
CA TYR A 531 12.76 17.81 -13.88
C TYR A 531 11.82 18.37 -12.82
N TRP A 532 11.45 17.54 -11.83
CA TRP A 532 10.47 17.93 -10.82
C TRP A 532 11.04 18.93 -9.81
N LYS A 533 10.22 19.89 -9.35
CA LYS A 533 10.65 20.93 -8.40
C LYS A 533 11.00 20.32 -7.04
N ASP A 534 12.06 20.83 -6.43
CA ASP A 534 12.59 20.31 -5.16
C ASP A 534 11.82 20.77 -3.92
N ASP A 535 12.10 20.10 -2.80
CA ASP A 535 11.48 20.31 -1.50
C ASP A 535 11.57 21.74 -0.97
N GLN A 536 12.62 22.49 -1.33
CA GLN A 536 12.82 23.86 -0.87
C GLN A 536 11.86 24.84 -1.53
N LEU A 537 11.23 24.46 -2.64
CA LEU A 537 10.27 25.29 -3.38
C LEU A 537 8.82 24.80 -3.22
N VAL A 538 8.63 23.59 -2.70
CA VAL A 538 7.31 22.93 -2.65
C VAL A 538 6.65 23.08 -1.28
N SER A 539 7.37 22.76 -0.20
CA SER A 539 6.80 22.78 1.14
C SER A 539 7.75 23.37 2.18
N THR A 540 7.19 24.09 3.14
CA THR A 540 7.90 24.49 4.37
C THR A 540 7.97 23.35 5.38
N ILE A 541 7.03 22.43 5.26
CA ILE A 541 6.70 21.33 6.17
C ILE A 541 7.40 20.04 5.72
N HIS A 542 7.22 19.64 4.46
CA HIS A 542 7.72 18.41 3.88
C HIS A 542 9.04 18.59 3.10
N LYS A 543 10.19 18.43 3.78
CA LYS A 543 11.55 18.66 3.22
C LYS A 543 12.09 17.57 2.27
N ASP A 544 11.25 16.66 1.79
CA ASP A 544 11.66 15.54 0.92
C ASP A 544 10.57 15.20 -0.10
N VAL A 545 9.86 16.22 -0.59
CA VAL A 545 8.77 16.08 -1.57
C VAL A 545 9.18 16.73 -2.88
N PHE A 546 8.89 16.05 -3.99
CA PHE A 546 9.06 16.58 -5.33
C PHE A 546 7.69 16.78 -5.96
N LEU A 547 7.43 17.99 -6.45
CA LEU A 547 6.13 18.36 -7.02
C LEU A 547 6.04 17.91 -8.48
N PRO A 548 5.06 17.07 -8.84
CA PRO A 548 4.80 16.72 -10.23
C PRO A 548 4.44 17.97 -11.05
N PRO A 549 5.01 18.16 -12.26
CA PRO A 549 4.58 19.22 -13.18
C PRO A 549 3.08 19.21 -13.44
N ARG A 550 2.45 18.02 -13.47
CA ARG A 550 0.99 17.86 -13.55
C ARG A 550 0.24 18.62 -12.46
N ARG A 551 0.62 18.46 -11.19
CA ARG A 551 -0.01 19.15 -10.04
C ARG A 551 0.31 20.64 -10.04
N GLN A 552 1.56 21.00 -10.38
CA GLN A 552 2.01 22.40 -10.45
C GLN A 552 1.15 23.23 -11.40
N HIS A 553 0.74 22.63 -12.52
CA HIS A 553 -0.01 23.30 -13.58
C HIS A 553 -1.45 22.79 -13.68
N MET A 554 -1.99 22.24 -12.59
CA MET A 554 -3.37 21.81 -12.49
C MET A 554 -4.33 22.99 -12.68
N CYS A 555 -5.46 22.73 -13.34
CA CYS A 555 -6.49 23.72 -13.61
C CYS A 555 -7.33 24.01 -12.35
N THR A 556 -6.84 24.92 -11.50
CA THR A 556 -7.45 25.33 -10.22
C THR A 556 -7.67 26.84 -10.10
N SER A 557 -7.52 27.60 -11.19
CA SER A 557 -7.55 29.08 -11.16
C SER A 557 -8.86 29.64 -10.61
N ASN A 558 -9.99 29.00 -10.91
CA ASN A 558 -11.29 29.37 -10.37
C ASN A 558 -11.37 29.13 -8.85
N LEU A 559 -10.86 27.99 -8.35
CA LEU A 559 -10.81 27.67 -6.92
C LEU A 559 -9.89 28.64 -6.14
N GLU A 560 -8.78 29.05 -6.75
CA GLU A 560 -7.86 30.05 -6.20
C GLU A 560 -8.50 31.43 -6.08
N ASN A 561 -9.51 31.73 -6.91
CA ASN A 561 -10.19 33.02 -6.97
C ASN A 561 -11.68 32.96 -6.59
N LEU A 562 -12.10 31.89 -5.92
CA LEU A 562 -13.49 31.57 -5.68
C LEU A 562 -14.18 32.59 -4.75
N LYS A 563 -15.24 33.25 -5.23
CA LYS A 563 -16.08 34.19 -4.45
C LYS A 563 -17.52 34.19 -4.95
N ASP A 564 -18.48 34.14 -4.05
CA ASP A 564 -19.91 34.29 -4.36
C ASP A 564 -20.38 35.74 -4.13
N ASN A 565 -20.59 36.54 -5.20
CA ASN A 565 -20.97 37.95 -5.11
C ASN A 565 -20.08 38.79 -4.17
N GLY A 566 -18.76 38.54 -4.24
CA GLY A 566 -17.77 39.18 -3.38
C GLY A 566 -17.68 38.62 -1.95
N LYS A 567 -18.51 37.62 -1.60
CA LYS A 567 -18.49 36.88 -0.33
C LYS A 567 -17.92 35.46 -0.52
N SER A 568 -17.74 34.73 0.56
CA SER A 568 -17.36 33.30 0.50
C SER A 568 -18.57 32.45 0.11
N VAL A 569 -18.36 31.40 -0.68
CA VAL A 569 -19.37 30.36 -0.97
C VAL A 569 -19.86 29.76 0.35
N ARG A 570 -21.16 29.41 0.39
CA ARG A 570 -21.84 29.02 1.64
C ARG A 570 -22.43 27.62 1.63
N ASP A 571 -22.69 27.04 0.46
CA ASP A 571 -23.42 25.79 0.31
C ASP A 571 -22.63 24.71 -0.46
N THR A 572 -23.06 23.45 -0.30
CA THR A 572 -22.43 22.28 -0.92
C THR A 572 -22.62 22.20 -2.44
N HIS A 573 -23.73 22.75 -2.96
CA HIS A 573 -24.12 22.66 -4.38
C HIS A 573 -23.20 23.50 -5.25
N THR A 574 -22.98 24.74 -4.83
CA THR A 574 -22.06 25.69 -5.48
C THR A 574 -20.63 25.16 -5.44
N LEU A 575 -20.17 24.67 -4.28
CA LEU A 575 -18.82 24.10 -4.15
C LEU A 575 -18.62 22.89 -5.06
N LEU A 576 -19.61 21.98 -5.15
CA LEU A 576 -19.54 20.84 -6.06
C LEU A 576 -19.37 21.28 -7.51
N GLY A 577 -20.12 22.30 -7.95
CA GLY A 577 -20.00 22.84 -9.30
C GLY A 577 -18.59 23.34 -9.62
N GLU A 578 -18.01 24.16 -8.75
CA GLU A 578 -16.66 24.72 -8.96
C GLU A 578 -15.58 23.65 -9.02
N VAL A 579 -15.67 22.65 -8.14
CA VAL A 579 -14.74 21.52 -8.12
C VAL A 579 -14.91 20.65 -9.37
N ALA A 580 -16.15 20.37 -9.77
CA ALA A 580 -16.45 19.60 -10.97
C ALA A 580 -15.98 20.32 -12.25
N LEU A 581 -16.15 21.64 -12.34
CA LEU A 581 -15.65 22.46 -13.44
C LEU A 581 -14.12 22.37 -13.54
N SER A 582 -13.41 22.53 -12.41
CA SER A 582 -11.95 22.40 -12.33
C SER A 582 -11.51 21.01 -12.79
N ALA A 583 -12.17 19.96 -12.30
CA ALA A 583 -11.86 18.58 -12.62
C ALA A 583 -12.04 18.28 -14.11
N LYS A 584 -13.16 18.68 -14.70
CA LYS A 584 -13.45 18.52 -16.14
C LYS A 584 -12.38 19.20 -17.00
N MET A 585 -12.11 20.48 -16.72
CA MET A 585 -11.15 21.26 -17.50
C MET A 585 -9.70 20.78 -17.32
N ASP A 586 -9.36 20.28 -16.13
CA ASP A 586 -8.07 19.63 -15.92
C ASP A 586 -7.93 18.38 -16.78
N ALA A 587 -8.95 17.52 -16.83
CA ALA A 587 -8.95 16.33 -17.68
C ALA A 587 -8.83 16.66 -19.17
N ASP A 588 -9.59 17.65 -19.66
CA ASP A 588 -9.48 18.15 -21.03
C ASP A 588 -8.04 18.61 -21.33
N LYS A 589 -7.44 19.39 -20.42
CA LYS A 589 -6.09 19.94 -20.61
C LYS A 589 -5.00 18.87 -20.56
N ILE A 590 -5.17 17.82 -19.74
CA ILE A 590 -4.26 16.67 -19.70
C ILE A 590 -4.20 15.99 -21.06
N ILE A 591 -5.37 15.71 -21.66
CA ILE A 591 -5.46 15.08 -22.99
C ILE A 591 -4.79 15.97 -24.05
N GLU A 592 -5.15 17.25 -24.08
CA GLU A 592 -4.64 18.22 -25.04
C GLU A 592 -3.11 18.31 -25.01
N LEU A 593 -2.54 18.54 -23.82
CA LEU A 593 -1.10 18.73 -23.65
C LEU A 593 -0.31 17.45 -23.86
N TYR A 594 -0.81 16.30 -23.39
CA TYR A 594 -0.12 15.03 -23.60
C TYR A 594 0.00 14.69 -25.09
N LYS A 595 -1.07 14.89 -25.88
CA LYS A 595 -1.06 14.70 -27.34
C LYS A 595 -0.13 15.70 -28.03
N GLY A 596 -0.30 17.00 -27.75
CA GLY A 596 0.39 18.08 -28.44
C GLY A 596 1.88 18.14 -28.15
N GLN A 597 2.29 18.03 -26.88
CA GLN A 597 3.70 18.18 -26.48
C GLN A 597 4.56 16.97 -26.85
N ASN A 598 3.97 15.79 -27.00
CA ASN A 598 4.70 14.55 -27.29
C ASN A 598 4.47 14.01 -28.71
N ASN A 599 3.68 14.72 -29.54
CA ASN A 599 3.34 14.33 -30.92
C ASN A 599 2.78 12.89 -31.02
N ILE A 600 1.83 12.57 -30.13
CA ILE A 600 1.26 11.23 -29.98
C ILE A 600 -0.13 11.16 -30.61
N GLU A 601 -0.37 10.13 -31.43
CA GLU A 601 -1.72 9.70 -31.80
C GLU A 601 -2.26 8.70 -30.77
N LEU A 602 -3.53 8.86 -30.34
CA LEU A 602 -4.18 7.98 -29.35
C LEU A 602 -4.67 6.66 -29.95
N THR A 603 -3.84 6.02 -30.77
CA THR A 603 -4.08 4.69 -31.31
C THR A 603 -3.49 3.60 -30.42
N ASP A 604 -2.37 3.89 -29.73
CA ASP A 604 -1.71 2.98 -28.79
C ASP A 604 -2.48 2.90 -27.43
N PRO A 605 -2.90 1.69 -27.00
CA PRO A 605 -3.51 1.48 -25.68
C PRO A 605 -2.67 1.98 -24.50
N ASN A 606 -1.33 1.94 -24.57
CA ASN A 606 -0.44 2.39 -23.50
C ASN A 606 -0.55 3.90 -23.25
N HIS A 607 -0.76 4.69 -24.31
CA HIS A 607 -0.96 6.13 -24.19
C HIS A 607 -2.32 6.47 -23.59
N LYS A 608 -3.35 5.70 -23.92
CA LYS A 608 -4.67 5.81 -23.27
C LYS A 608 -4.56 5.47 -21.78
N GLU A 609 -3.83 4.41 -21.43
CA GLU A 609 -3.57 4.04 -20.04
C GLU A 609 -2.78 5.11 -19.27
N THR A 610 -1.75 5.69 -19.91
CA THR A 610 -0.98 6.83 -19.35
C THR A 610 -1.89 8.02 -19.02
N ILE A 611 -2.75 8.41 -19.96
CA ILE A 611 -3.71 9.50 -19.75
C ILE A 611 -4.67 9.16 -18.60
N CYS A 612 -5.17 7.93 -18.54
CA CYS A 612 -6.01 7.49 -17.42
C CYS A 612 -5.29 7.61 -16.07
N ARG A 613 -4.03 7.17 -15.97
CA ARG A 613 -3.24 7.32 -14.73
C ARG A 613 -3.06 8.79 -14.36
N ALA A 614 -2.72 9.65 -15.32
CA ALA A 614 -2.59 11.10 -15.08
C ALA A 614 -3.90 11.74 -14.57
N ILE A 615 -5.04 11.36 -15.14
CA ILE A 615 -6.35 11.85 -14.70
C ILE A 615 -6.72 11.30 -13.32
N ARG A 616 -6.40 10.03 -13.01
CA ARG A 616 -6.55 9.46 -11.66
C ARG A 616 -5.69 10.18 -10.63
N TYR A 617 -4.46 10.54 -10.97
CA TYR A 617 -3.59 11.34 -10.11
C TYR A 617 -4.15 12.76 -9.91
N SER A 618 -4.67 13.40 -10.95
CA SER A 618 -5.33 14.71 -10.83
C SER A 618 -6.60 14.67 -10.00
N PHE A 619 -7.44 13.64 -10.15
CA PHE A 619 -8.59 13.40 -9.30
C PHE A 619 -8.20 13.29 -7.82
N ALA A 620 -7.16 12.49 -7.54
CA ALA A 620 -6.69 12.26 -6.19
C ALA A 620 -6.08 13.51 -5.55
N ASP A 621 -5.32 14.30 -6.32
CA ASP A 621 -4.76 15.58 -5.87
C ASP A 621 -5.85 16.63 -5.63
N LEU A 622 -6.91 16.70 -6.47
CA LEU A 622 -8.09 17.52 -6.17
C LEU A 622 -8.73 17.09 -4.84
N GLY A 623 -8.83 15.78 -4.59
CA GLY A 623 -9.26 15.26 -3.30
C GLY A 623 -8.39 15.70 -2.13
N ASP A 624 -7.07 15.75 -2.28
CA ASP A 624 -6.17 16.25 -1.23
C ASP A 624 -6.30 17.75 -1.01
N ILE A 625 -6.47 18.54 -2.08
CA ILE A 625 -6.72 19.99 -1.99
C ILE A 625 -7.99 20.23 -1.17
N ILE A 626 -9.10 19.60 -1.54
CA ILE A 626 -10.38 19.81 -0.86
C ILE A 626 -10.33 19.36 0.60
N ARG A 627 -9.71 18.21 0.87
CA ARG A 627 -9.55 17.66 2.24
C ARG A 627 -8.53 18.41 3.09
N GLY A 628 -7.76 19.34 2.52
CA GLY A 628 -6.72 20.09 3.24
C GLY A 628 -5.47 19.25 3.55
N ARG A 629 -5.14 18.28 2.69
CA ARG A 629 -4.01 17.34 2.82
C ARG A 629 -2.92 17.56 1.75
N ASP A 630 -3.12 18.50 0.83
CA ASP A 630 -2.18 18.80 -0.24
C ASP A 630 -0.83 19.29 0.31
N MET A 631 0.27 18.72 -0.18
CA MET A 631 1.62 19.01 0.31
C MET A 631 2.24 20.29 -0.30
N TRP A 632 1.55 21.01 -1.19
CA TRP A 632 2.08 22.22 -1.85
C TRP A 632 1.67 23.50 -1.11
N ASP A 633 2.47 23.90 -0.12
CA ASP A 633 2.14 25.00 0.80
C ASP A 633 2.86 26.34 0.54
N LYS A 634 3.89 26.35 -0.32
CA LYS A 634 4.69 27.57 -0.61
C LYS A 634 4.14 28.45 -1.71
N ASP A 635 3.25 27.91 -2.53
CA ASP A 635 2.64 28.67 -3.62
C ASP A 635 1.51 29.57 -3.10
N LYS A 636 1.50 30.82 -3.57
CA LYS A 636 0.52 31.80 -3.11
C LYS A 636 -0.89 31.41 -3.52
N GLY A 637 -1.09 30.93 -4.75
CA GLY A 637 -2.40 30.49 -5.23
C GLY A 637 -2.93 29.34 -4.36
N SER A 638 -2.08 28.34 -4.10
CA SER A 638 -2.42 27.19 -3.26
C SER A 638 -2.76 27.57 -1.81
N SER A 639 -1.98 28.48 -1.21
CA SER A 639 -2.26 29.01 0.14
C SER A 639 -3.54 29.85 0.22
N ASP A 640 -3.76 30.70 -0.80
CA ASP A 640 -4.96 31.53 -0.92
C ASP A 640 -6.22 30.68 -1.17
N MET A 641 -6.10 29.56 -1.89
CA MET A 641 -7.15 28.57 -2.10
C MET A 641 -7.48 27.83 -0.80
N GLU A 642 -6.48 27.34 -0.06
CA GLU A 642 -6.70 26.66 1.21
C GLU A 642 -7.40 27.56 2.24
N THR A 643 -7.04 28.85 2.28
CA THR A 643 -7.71 29.84 3.14
C THR A 643 -9.19 30.01 2.77
N LYS A 644 -9.52 30.02 1.48
CA LYS A 644 -10.91 30.10 1.01
C LYS A 644 -11.69 28.83 1.34
N LEU A 645 -11.10 27.66 1.13
CA LEU A 645 -11.74 26.38 1.47
C LEU A 645 -12.07 26.32 2.97
N LYS A 646 -11.17 26.77 3.87
CA LYS A 646 -11.48 26.90 5.31
C LYS A 646 -12.75 27.72 5.55
N ALA A 647 -12.84 28.89 4.92
CA ALA A 647 -14.00 29.77 5.06
C ALA A 647 -15.29 29.16 4.50
N ILE A 648 -15.22 28.47 3.36
CA ILE A 648 -16.38 27.81 2.74
C ILE A 648 -16.90 26.69 3.64
N PHE A 649 -16.02 25.82 4.13
CA PHE A 649 -16.43 24.72 5.01
C PHE A 649 -16.94 25.19 6.37
N LYS A 650 -16.43 26.32 6.86
CA LYS A 650 -17.02 27.01 8.01
C LYS A 650 -18.47 27.42 7.73
N ASN A 651 -18.73 28.06 6.60
CA ASN A 651 -20.09 28.49 6.23
C ASN A 651 -21.04 27.29 6.04
N ILE A 652 -20.58 26.22 5.39
CA ILE A 652 -21.37 24.99 5.22
C ILE A 652 -21.73 24.41 6.59
N LYS A 653 -20.77 24.35 7.52
CA LYS A 653 -21.03 23.91 8.90
C LYS A 653 -22.11 24.78 9.59
N GLU A 654 -22.05 26.10 9.42
CA GLU A 654 -22.99 27.04 10.05
C GLU A 654 -24.40 27.01 9.45
N GLN A 655 -24.56 26.64 8.17
CA GLN A 655 -25.86 26.57 7.51
C GLN A 655 -26.65 25.29 7.86
N HIS A 656 -25.98 24.24 8.30
CA HIS A 656 -26.60 22.95 8.61
C HIS A 656 -26.56 22.67 10.12
N SER A 657 -27.62 23.08 10.84
CA SER A 657 -27.72 22.95 12.31
C SER A 657 -27.61 21.51 12.83
N GLU A 658 -27.97 20.52 12.00
CA GLU A 658 -27.86 19.09 12.30
C GLU A 658 -26.40 18.61 12.27
N ILE A 659 -25.61 19.16 11.35
CA ILE A 659 -24.19 18.84 11.15
C ILE A 659 -23.35 19.58 12.20
N GLN A 660 -23.69 20.83 12.52
CA GLN A 660 -22.94 21.68 13.46
C GLN A 660 -22.66 21.01 14.82
N LYS A 661 -23.60 20.21 15.34
CA LYS A 661 -23.47 19.52 16.65
C LYS A 661 -22.41 18.41 16.66
N GLN A 662 -22.13 17.82 15.50
CA GLN A 662 -21.28 16.62 15.38
C GLN A 662 -19.81 16.94 15.02
N TYR A 663 -19.55 18.13 14.50
CA TYR A 663 -18.19 18.61 14.22
C TYR A 663 -17.81 19.63 15.28
N THR A 664 -16.81 19.31 16.08
CA THR A 664 -16.32 20.17 17.16
C THR A 664 -15.68 21.46 16.61
N ASP A 665 -15.68 22.53 17.40
CA ASP A 665 -15.10 23.84 17.02
C ASP A 665 -13.57 23.90 17.19
N ASP A 666 -12.95 22.84 17.73
CA ASP A 666 -11.49 22.72 17.91
C ASP A 666 -10.74 22.43 16.60
N ASP A 667 -11.39 21.84 15.59
CA ASP A 667 -10.85 21.66 14.24
C ASP A 667 -11.06 22.92 13.39
N VAL A 668 -10.19 23.91 13.60
CA VAL A 668 -10.16 25.20 12.86
C VAL A 668 -10.05 25.01 11.34
N ASN A 669 -9.54 23.87 10.88
CA ASN A 669 -9.37 23.60 9.45
C ASN A 669 -10.57 22.85 8.85
N HIS A 670 -11.50 22.38 9.69
CA HIS A 670 -12.67 21.57 9.30
C HIS A 670 -12.28 20.30 8.52
N THR A 671 -11.12 19.71 8.82
CA THR A 671 -10.57 18.53 8.13
C THR A 671 -11.56 17.37 8.07
N LYS A 672 -12.22 17.05 9.19
CA LYS A 672 -13.23 15.95 9.23
C LYS A 672 -14.41 16.23 8.30
N LEU A 673 -14.96 17.45 8.34
CA LEU A 673 -16.08 17.86 7.49
C LEU A 673 -15.71 17.83 6.01
N ARG A 674 -14.49 18.26 5.67
CA ARG A 674 -13.97 18.20 4.30
C ARG A 674 -13.79 16.78 3.80
N GLU A 675 -13.30 15.89 4.66
CA GLU A 675 -13.18 14.45 4.34
C GLU A 675 -14.53 13.81 4.06
N ASP A 676 -15.53 14.15 4.87
CA ASP A 676 -16.91 13.67 4.70
C ASP A 676 -17.57 14.26 3.45
N TRP A 677 -17.34 15.55 3.18
CA TRP A 677 -17.82 16.20 1.96
C TRP A 677 -17.19 15.59 0.71
N TRP A 678 -15.88 15.36 0.71
CA TRP A 678 -15.21 14.70 -0.42
C TRP A 678 -15.77 13.30 -0.63
N SER A 679 -15.91 12.51 0.44
CA SER A 679 -16.49 11.16 0.39
C SER A 679 -17.91 11.18 -0.21
N ALA A 680 -18.72 12.18 0.12
CA ALA A 680 -20.08 12.32 -0.42
C ALA A 680 -20.13 12.70 -1.91
N ASN A 681 -19.11 13.42 -2.42
CA ASN A 681 -19.15 14.12 -3.71
C ASN A 681 -18.17 13.59 -4.78
N ARG A 682 -17.16 12.81 -4.39
CA ARG A 682 -16.07 12.32 -5.26
C ARG A 682 -16.52 11.63 -6.55
N ILE A 683 -17.63 10.89 -6.50
CA ILE A 683 -18.27 10.24 -7.67
C ILE A 683 -18.66 11.28 -8.73
N LYS A 684 -19.33 12.36 -8.33
CA LYS A 684 -19.72 13.45 -9.24
C LYS A 684 -18.51 14.21 -9.80
N VAL A 685 -17.45 14.39 -9.00
CA VAL A 685 -16.19 14.99 -9.46
C VAL A 685 -15.52 14.10 -10.51
N TRP A 686 -15.45 12.79 -10.28
CA TRP A 686 -14.91 11.84 -11.26
C TRP A 686 -15.73 11.81 -12.54
N THR A 687 -17.06 11.80 -12.43
CA THR A 687 -17.94 11.87 -13.60
C THR A 687 -17.70 13.13 -14.43
N ALA A 688 -17.45 14.29 -13.79
CA ALA A 688 -17.06 15.50 -14.52
C ALA A 688 -15.75 15.32 -15.31
N MET A 689 -14.73 14.65 -14.74
CA MET A 689 -13.48 14.33 -15.46
C MET A 689 -13.71 13.36 -16.61
N LYS A 690 -14.61 12.37 -16.45
CA LYS A 690 -14.94 11.41 -17.53
C LYS A 690 -15.60 12.10 -18.73
N CYS A 691 -16.31 13.20 -18.54
CA CYS A 691 -16.91 13.94 -19.65
C CYS A 691 -15.87 14.36 -20.70
N ALA A 692 -14.64 14.69 -20.29
CA ALA A 692 -13.51 14.98 -21.17
C ALA A 692 -13.03 13.74 -21.95
N LEU A 693 -13.04 12.57 -21.29
CA LEU A 693 -12.55 11.30 -21.86
C LEU A 693 -13.42 10.78 -23.02
N LYS A 694 -14.73 11.09 -23.00
CA LYS A 694 -15.71 10.60 -23.99
C LYS A 694 -15.34 11.03 -25.41
N GLY A 695 -14.80 12.23 -25.59
CA GLY A 695 -14.39 12.75 -26.90
C GLY A 695 -13.30 11.90 -27.59
N GLU A 696 -12.43 11.26 -26.81
CA GLU A 696 -11.26 10.51 -27.32
C GLU A 696 -11.41 8.97 -27.15
N LYS A 697 -12.58 8.50 -26.71
CA LYS A 697 -12.86 7.06 -26.46
C LYS A 697 -11.83 6.41 -25.52
N ILE A 698 -11.45 7.12 -24.46
CA ILE A 698 -10.54 6.62 -23.41
C ILE A 698 -11.39 6.06 -22.27
N ASN A 699 -11.21 4.78 -21.92
CA ASN A 699 -11.92 4.15 -20.80
C ASN A 699 -11.01 4.05 -19.57
N CYS A 700 -11.32 4.81 -18.51
CA CYS A 700 -10.58 4.80 -17.24
C CYS A 700 -11.31 4.04 -16.12
N GLY A 701 -12.39 3.32 -16.44
CA GLY A 701 -13.18 2.55 -15.47
C GLY A 701 -13.95 3.39 -14.46
N ALA A 702 -14.35 2.74 -13.36
CA ALA A 702 -15.10 3.32 -12.25
C ALA A 702 -14.31 4.40 -11.48
N THR A 703 -14.98 5.09 -10.56
CA THR A 703 -14.35 6.09 -9.69
C THR A 703 -13.12 5.50 -8.95
N PRO A 704 -11.90 6.00 -9.24
CA PRO A 704 -10.66 5.41 -8.76
C PRO A 704 -10.56 5.51 -7.23
N ARG A 705 -9.83 4.59 -6.59
CA ARG A 705 -9.56 4.66 -5.14
C ARG A 705 -8.24 5.37 -4.81
N ASP A 706 -7.57 5.90 -5.83
CA ASP A 706 -6.26 6.55 -5.72
C ASP A 706 -6.27 7.71 -4.72
N ASP A 707 -7.38 8.41 -4.53
CA ASP A 707 -7.56 9.48 -3.55
C ASP A 707 -7.46 9.02 -2.08
N TYR A 708 -7.52 7.72 -1.78
CA TYR A 708 -7.25 7.19 -0.43
C TYR A 708 -5.84 6.62 -0.26
N ILE A 709 -5.03 6.61 -1.33
CA ILE A 709 -3.58 6.44 -1.20
C ILE A 709 -3.00 7.75 -0.60
N PRO A 710 -1.84 7.77 0.05
CA PRO A 710 -1.17 9.02 0.42
C PRO A 710 -0.58 9.73 -0.80
N GLN A 711 -0.72 11.06 -0.87
CA GLN A 711 -0.21 11.89 -1.98
C GLN A 711 1.27 11.63 -2.28
N ARG A 712 2.10 11.47 -1.24
CA ARG A 712 3.52 11.10 -1.36
C ARG A 712 3.75 9.82 -2.16
N LEU A 713 2.95 8.78 -1.95
CA LEU A 713 3.11 7.51 -2.66
C LEU A 713 2.63 7.64 -4.11
N ARG A 714 1.53 8.35 -4.36
CA ARG A 714 1.07 8.66 -5.74
C ARG A 714 2.13 9.40 -6.54
N TRP A 715 2.69 10.48 -5.98
CA TRP A 715 3.72 11.27 -6.65
C TRP A 715 4.99 10.47 -6.89
N MET A 716 5.36 9.55 -5.98
CA MET A 716 6.48 8.63 -6.20
C MET A 716 6.21 7.63 -7.34
N THR A 717 4.98 7.12 -7.45
CA THR A 717 4.56 6.24 -8.56
C THR A 717 4.55 6.97 -9.89
N GLU A 718 3.96 8.17 -9.92
CA GLU A 718 3.96 9.05 -11.10
C GLU A 718 5.41 9.40 -11.50
N TRP A 719 6.28 9.70 -10.53
CA TRP A 719 7.69 9.99 -10.79
C TRP A 719 8.41 8.83 -11.48
N ALA A 720 8.18 7.59 -11.03
CA ALA A 720 8.79 6.40 -11.61
C ALA A 720 8.34 6.17 -13.06
N GLU A 721 7.07 6.44 -13.36
CA GLU A 721 6.52 6.39 -14.73
C GLU A 721 7.20 7.43 -15.64
N TRP A 722 7.28 8.69 -15.20
CA TRP A 722 7.91 9.75 -15.99
C TRP A 722 9.42 9.57 -16.15
N PHE A 723 10.10 9.06 -15.11
CA PHE A 723 11.49 8.66 -15.20
C PHE A 723 11.69 7.64 -16.32
N CYS A 724 10.84 6.61 -16.36
CA CYS A 724 10.96 5.56 -17.35
C CYS A 724 10.69 6.04 -18.78
N LYS A 725 9.70 6.93 -18.99
CA LYS A 725 9.48 7.58 -20.29
C LYS A 725 10.69 8.41 -20.73
N MET A 726 11.28 9.19 -19.82
CA MET A 726 12.50 9.95 -20.08
C MET A 726 13.69 9.01 -20.38
N GLN A 727 13.86 7.95 -19.61
CA GLN A 727 14.92 6.97 -19.77
C GLN A 727 14.81 6.25 -21.12
N SER A 728 13.61 5.86 -21.54
CA SER A 728 13.35 5.28 -22.86
C SER A 728 13.77 6.24 -23.97
N HIS A 729 13.35 7.51 -23.89
CA HIS A 729 13.69 8.53 -24.90
C HIS A 729 15.21 8.78 -25.02
N GLU A 730 15.91 8.94 -23.89
CA GLU A 730 17.36 9.12 -23.91
C GLU A 730 18.10 7.82 -24.31
N TYR A 731 17.55 6.65 -24.00
CA TYR A 731 18.11 5.36 -24.44
C TYR A 731 17.97 5.17 -25.95
N ASP A 732 16.83 5.52 -26.56
CA ASP A 732 16.65 5.50 -28.02
C ASP A 732 17.64 6.44 -28.72
N THR A 733 17.87 7.62 -28.13
CA THR A 733 18.87 8.59 -28.62
C THR A 733 20.28 7.99 -28.55
N LEU A 734 20.63 7.38 -27.42
CA LEU A 734 21.89 6.67 -27.22
C LEU A 734 22.06 5.53 -28.23
N GLN A 735 21.03 4.71 -28.42
CA GLN A 735 21.06 3.56 -29.33
C GLN A 735 21.32 4.01 -30.77
N LYS A 736 20.63 5.05 -31.24
CA LYS A 736 20.82 5.63 -32.58
C LYS A 736 22.24 6.16 -32.76
N ALA A 737 22.74 6.96 -31.81
CA ALA A 737 24.08 7.55 -31.87
C ALA A 737 25.20 6.50 -31.80
N CYS A 738 24.96 5.37 -31.11
CA CYS A 738 25.96 4.31 -30.93
C CYS A 738 25.86 3.16 -31.94
N LYS A 739 24.88 3.17 -32.86
CA LYS A 739 24.60 2.05 -33.77
C LYS A 739 25.84 1.61 -34.56
N GLU A 740 26.55 2.57 -35.16
CA GLU A 740 27.73 2.32 -36.01
C GLU A 740 28.98 1.97 -35.20
N CYS A 741 29.21 2.62 -34.06
CA CYS A 741 30.31 2.21 -33.16
C CYS A 741 30.09 0.78 -32.62
N ARG A 742 28.85 0.38 -32.33
CA ARG A 742 28.53 -0.95 -31.80
C ARG A 742 28.61 -2.06 -32.84
N SER A 743 28.38 -1.78 -34.12
CA SER A 743 28.54 -2.79 -35.19
C SER A 743 30.01 -3.14 -35.46
N LYS A 744 30.96 -2.27 -35.10
CA LYS A 744 32.42 -2.50 -35.19
C LYS A 744 32.92 -3.43 -34.06
N GLY A 745 32.92 -4.73 -34.31
CA GLY A 745 33.43 -5.74 -33.35
C GLY A 745 32.73 -5.72 -31.99
N SER A 746 31.43 -5.42 -31.94
CA SER A 746 30.66 -5.19 -30.70
C SER A 746 31.20 -4.03 -29.85
N GLY A 747 31.66 -2.96 -30.49
CA GLY A 747 32.29 -1.81 -29.84
C GLY A 747 33.76 -2.04 -29.43
N LYS A 748 34.36 -3.19 -29.76
CA LYS A 748 35.79 -3.47 -29.50
C LYS A 748 36.73 -2.80 -30.51
N GLU A 749 36.21 -2.45 -31.68
CA GLU A 749 36.97 -1.83 -32.78
C GLU A 749 36.57 -0.36 -32.97
N CYS A 750 35.99 0.23 -31.92
CA CYS A 750 35.49 1.60 -31.87
C CYS A 750 36.58 2.50 -31.27
N TRP A 751 37.29 3.25 -32.13
CA TRP A 751 38.50 4.01 -31.78
C TRP A 751 38.25 5.52 -31.76
N LYS A 752 39.06 6.27 -31.01
CA LYS A 752 38.96 7.75 -30.92
C LYS A 752 39.17 8.52 -32.25
N THR A 753 39.62 7.85 -33.31
CA THR A 753 39.78 8.44 -34.64
C THR A 753 38.54 8.30 -35.51
N ASP A 754 37.55 7.50 -35.10
CA ASP A 754 36.29 7.31 -35.78
C ASP A 754 35.26 8.33 -35.29
N SER A 755 34.67 9.10 -36.21
CA SER A 755 33.65 10.10 -35.89
C SER A 755 32.44 9.53 -35.13
N ASP A 756 32.09 8.29 -35.41
CA ASP A 756 30.88 7.65 -34.88
C ASP A 756 31.08 7.18 -33.43
N CYS A 757 32.34 6.92 -33.06
CA CYS A 757 32.76 6.56 -31.72
C CYS A 757 32.72 7.77 -30.78
N ASP A 758 33.12 8.94 -31.29
CA ASP A 758 33.00 10.22 -30.56
C ASP A 758 31.53 10.63 -30.38
N LYS A 759 30.68 10.47 -31.41
CA LYS A 759 29.22 10.69 -31.29
C LYS A 759 28.58 9.76 -30.25
N CYS A 760 28.93 8.48 -30.28
CA CYS A 760 28.44 7.50 -29.30
C CYS A 760 28.84 7.88 -27.88
N LYS A 761 30.11 8.27 -27.67
CA LYS A 761 30.59 8.72 -26.36
C LYS A 761 29.85 9.94 -25.83
N GLN A 762 29.64 10.95 -26.67
CA GLN A 762 28.85 12.13 -26.28
C GLN A 762 27.43 11.75 -25.88
N ALA A 763 26.79 10.83 -26.61
CA ALA A 763 25.47 10.32 -26.25
C ALA A 763 25.49 9.52 -24.93
N CYS A 764 26.54 8.74 -24.66
CA CYS A 764 26.72 8.03 -23.39
C CYS A 764 26.86 9.00 -22.20
N ASP A 765 27.65 10.06 -22.36
CA ASP A 765 27.86 11.07 -21.32
C ASP A 765 26.55 11.82 -21.06
N LYS A 766 25.80 12.21 -22.11
CA LYS A 766 24.48 12.84 -21.97
C LYS A 766 23.47 11.93 -21.26
N TYR A 767 23.36 10.67 -21.67
CA TYR A 767 22.47 9.69 -21.03
C TYR A 767 22.81 9.55 -19.53
N LYS A 768 24.10 9.45 -19.19
CA LYS A 768 24.54 9.38 -17.80
C LYS A 768 24.17 10.63 -17.01
N GLU A 769 24.35 11.82 -17.57
CA GLU A 769 24.00 13.08 -16.91
C GLU A 769 22.50 13.17 -16.59
N GLU A 770 21.64 12.81 -17.54
CA GLU A 770 20.20 12.82 -17.33
C GLU A 770 19.77 11.81 -16.26
N ILE A 771 20.25 10.56 -16.34
CA ILE A 771 19.86 9.54 -15.36
C ILE A 771 20.38 9.88 -13.96
N GLN A 772 21.57 10.47 -13.84
CA GLN A 772 22.09 10.95 -12.56
C GLN A 772 21.26 12.08 -11.95
N LYS A 773 20.61 12.93 -12.76
CA LYS A 773 19.68 13.95 -12.25
C LYS A 773 18.50 13.28 -11.55
N TRP A 774 17.83 12.37 -12.23
CA TRP A 774 16.67 11.65 -11.70
C TRP A 774 17.05 10.74 -10.52
N GLN A 775 18.20 10.07 -10.56
CA GLN A 775 18.69 9.24 -9.46
C GLN A 775 18.78 10.00 -8.13
N ARG A 776 19.12 11.31 -8.14
CA ARG A 776 19.16 12.13 -6.93
C ARG A 776 17.77 12.31 -6.30
N GLN A 777 16.72 12.44 -7.12
CA GLN A 777 15.35 12.54 -6.61
C GLN A 777 14.87 11.19 -6.07
N TRP A 778 15.12 10.11 -6.81
CA TRP A 778 14.81 8.74 -6.38
C TRP A 778 15.42 8.42 -5.01
N ASN A 779 16.72 8.67 -4.83
CA ASN A 779 17.42 8.37 -3.57
C ASN A 779 16.79 9.08 -2.35
N LYS A 780 16.26 10.29 -2.54
CA LYS A 780 15.54 11.03 -1.48
C LYS A 780 14.15 10.41 -1.21
N MET A 781 13.40 10.08 -2.26
CA MET A 781 12.09 9.42 -2.14
C MET A 781 12.20 8.03 -1.48
N ASP A 782 13.17 7.22 -1.92
CA ASP A 782 13.42 5.87 -1.40
C ASP A 782 13.81 5.89 0.08
N MET A 783 14.67 6.84 0.48
CA MET A 783 15.03 7.02 1.89
C MET A 783 13.80 7.40 2.73
N LYS A 784 12.98 8.34 2.27
CA LYS A 784 11.79 8.76 3.01
C LYS A 784 10.76 7.64 3.11
N TYR A 785 10.50 6.92 2.02
CA TYR A 785 9.63 5.75 1.99
C TYR A 785 10.10 4.71 3.01
N THR A 786 11.38 4.35 2.97
CA THR A 786 11.97 3.34 3.87
C THR A 786 11.81 3.73 5.33
N MET A 787 12.03 5.00 5.66
CA MET A 787 11.80 5.51 7.01
C MET A 787 10.33 5.43 7.42
N SER A 788 9.39 5.85 6.57
CA SER A 788 7.96 5.77 6.87
C SER A 788 7.47 4.33 7.02
N TYR A 789 7.98 3.39 6.22
CA TYR A 789 7.67 1.96 6.35
C TYR A 789 8.24 1.37 7.65
N LEU A 790 9.45 1.78 8.05
CA LEU A 790 10.02 1.38 9.33
C LEU A 790 9.20 1.91 10.51
N GLN A 791 8.73 3.16 10.45
CA GLN A 791 7.83 3.72 11.47
C GLN A 791 6.52 2.93 11.56
N ALA A 792 5.92 2.60 10.41
CA ALA A 792 4.70 1.77 10.38
C ALA A 792 4.93 0.39 11.04
N ARG A 793 6.09 -0.22 10.79
CA ARG A 793 6.41 -1.55 11.32
C ARG A 793 6.85 -1.55 12.77
N VAL A 794 7.70 -0.61 13.17
CA VAL A 794 8.37 -0.58 14.49
C VAL A 794 7.62 0.30 15.48
N ASP A 795 7.18 1.49 15.08
CA ASP A 795 6.56 2.44 16.01
C ASP A 795 5.07 2.14 16.21
N ILE A 796 4.41 1.55 15.21
CA ILE A 796 2.97 1.23 15.25
C ILE A 796 2.75 -0.27 15.45
N ALA A 797 3.17 -1.11 14.50
CA ALA A 797 2.91 -2.56 14.57
C ALA A 797 3.53 -3.23 15.80
N ALA A 798 4.77 -2.89 16.17
CA ALA A 798 5.41 -3.52 17.34
C ALA A 798 4.81 -3.07 18.68
N ASN A 799 4.20 -1.89 18.73
CA ASN A 799 3.70 -1.28 19.96
C ASN A 799 2.19 -1.52 20.20
N GLY A 800 1.51 -2.29 19.35
CA GLY A 800 0.11 -2.67 19.56
C GLY A 800 -0.91 -1.99 18.64
N GLY A 801 -0.47 -1.30 17.60
CA GLY A 801 -1.34 -0.76 16.53
C GLY A 801 -1.53 0.76 16.57
N LEU A 802 -2.46 1.27 15.76
CA LEU A 802 -2.62 2.73 15.49
C LEU A 802 -2.86 3.57 16.74
N ASN A 803 -3.43 3.00 17.81
CA ASN A 803 -3.78 3.73 19.03
C ASN A 803 -2.57 4.04 19.93
N THR A 804 -1.39 3.50 19.66
CA THR A 804 -0.18 3.71 20.48
C THR A 804 0.72 4.84 19.97
N SER A 805 0.35 5.50 18.87
CA SER A 805 1.22 6.40 18.10
C SER A 805 1.26 7.86 18.57
N VAL A 806 0.91 8.17 19.83
CA VAL A 806 0.63 9.57 20.22
C VAL A 806 1.90 10.47 20.26
N GLY A 807 3.13 9.92 20.19
CA GLY A 807 4.37 10.72 20.29
C GLY A 807 5.52 10.45 19.32
N ALA A 808 5.49 9.40 18.48
CA ALA A 808 6.67 8.97 17.70
C ALA A 808 6.70 9.45 16.23
N VAL A 809 5.53 9.74 15.64
CA VAL A 809 5.39 10.12 14.23
C VAL A 809 5.02 11.60 14.13
N ASN A 810 5.77 12.37 13.35
CA ASN A 810 5.43 13.76 13.03
C ASN A 810 4.01 13.82 12.47
N ASN A 811 3.19 14.80 12.90
CA ASN A 811 1.78 14.91 12.51
C ASN A 811 1.57 14.85 10.99
N GLU A 812 2.52 15.40 10.24
CA GLU A 812 2.55 15.53 8.78
C GLU A 812 2.79 14.20 8.05
N ASP A 813 3.49 13.26 8.69
CA ASP A 813 3.79 11.94 8.12
C ASP A 813 2.76 10.87 8.54
N LYS A 814 1.85 11.19 9.47
CA LYS A 814 0.81 10.25 9.96
C LYS A 814 -0.01 9.63 8.82
N PRO A 815 -0.50 10.36 7.81
CA PRO A 815 -1.31 9.76 6.76
C PRO A 815 -0.56 8.67 5.98
N VAL A 816 0.72 8.91 5.63
CA VAL A 816 1.52 7.93 4.89
C VAL A 816 1.91 6.74 5.76
N VAL A 817 2.29 6.97 7.02
CA VAL A 817 2.67 5.90 7.94
C VAL A 817 1.46 5.01 8.27
N ASN A 818 0.28 5.58 8.49
CA ASN A 818 -0.95 4.82 8.73
C ASN A 818 -1.32 3.94 7.54
N PHE A 819 -1.25 4.49 6.31
CA PHE A 819 -1.49 3.70 5.10
C PHE A 819 -0.48 2.55 4.96
N LEU A 820 0.82 2.82 5.19
CA LEU A 820 1.85 1.78 5.12
C LEU A 820 1.69 0.71 6.19
N PHE A 821 1.14 1.05 7.36
CA PHE A 821 0.79 0.08 8.41
C PHE A 821 -0.35 -0.84 7.97
N GLU A 822 -1.42 -0.29 7.40
CA GLU A 822 -2.52 -1.08 6.82
C GLU A 822 -2.02 -1.95 5.67
N LEU A 823 -1.16 -1.41 4.79
CA LEU A 823 -0.51 -2.16 3.71
C LEU A 823 0.38 -3.30 4.21
N TYR A 824 1.13 -3.08 5.28
CA TYR A 824 1.92 -4.12 5.94
C TYR A 824 1.03 -5.27 6.44
N LYS A 825 -0.10 -4.97 7.09
CA LYS A 825 -1.06 -5.99 7.54
C LYS A 825 -1.69 -6.75 6.37
N ALA A 826 -2.17 -6.02 5.36
CA ALA A 826 -2.75 -6.61 4.16
C ALA A 826 -1.76 -7.56 3.46
N ASN A 827 -0.46 -7.28 3.55
CA ASN A 827 0.62 -8.11 3.00
C ASN A 827 1.09 -9.26 3.94
N GLY A 828 0.30 -9.59 4.98
CA GLY A 828 0.56 -10.70 5.91
C GLY A 828 1.36 -10.33 7.16
N GLY A 829 1.61 -9.04 7.39
CA GLY A 829 2.28 -8.53 8.59
C GLY A 829 1.44 -8.70 9.86
N LYS A 830 2.12 -9.01 10.98
CA LYS A 830 1.47 -9.17 12.30
C LYS A 830 1.77 -7.99 13.23
N ILE A 831 0.82 -7.69 14.11
CA ILE A 831 0.97 -6.73 15.22
C ILE A 831 1.66 -7.44 16.38
N GLY A 832 2.75 -6.89 16.90
CA GLY A 832 3.58 -7.49 17.94
C GLY A 832 5.08 -7.29 17.72
N ASN A 833 5.89 -7.62 18.73
CA ASN A 833 7.34 -7.40 18.72
C ASN A 833 8.00 -8.17 17.55
N PRO A 834 8.89 -7.56 16.74
CA PRO A 834 9.50 -8.24 15.58
C PRO A 834 10.23 -9.54 15.91
N SER A 835 10.70 -9.71 17.15
CA SER A 835 11.34 -10.94 17.65
C SER A 835 10.38 -12.14 17.76
N ASP A 836 9.09 -11.88 17.99
CA ASP A 836 8.08 -12.92 18.21
C ASP A 836 7.54 -13.51 16.90
N ASN A 837 7.97 -12.93 15.77
CA ASN A 837 7.57 -13.31 14.41
C ASN A 837 8.63 -14.17 13.68
N ILE A 838 9.70 -14.62 14.36
CA ILE A 838 10.59 -15.65 13.79
C ILE A 838 9.86 -17.00 13.90
N PRO A 839 9.53 -17.68 12.79
CA PRO A 839 8.97 -19.02 12.87
C PRO A 839 9.96 -19.92 13.62
N ALA A 840 9.49 -20.55 14.69
CA ALA A 840 10.23 -21.61 15.37
C ALA A 840 10.53 -22.73 14.35
N ARG A 841 11.74 -22.71 13.82
CA ARG A 841 12.54 -23.86 13.36
C ARG A 841 11.75 -25.17 13.15
N HIS A 842 10.97 -25.31 12.07
CA HIS A 842 10.46 -26.61 11.59
C HIS A 842 10.33 -26.62 10.07
N LYS A 843 11.19 -27.40 9.39
CA LYS A 843 10.88 -28.68 8.71
C LYS A 843 9.87 -28.54 7.56
N ARG A 844 10.41 -28.61 6.32
CA ARG A 844 9.76 -29.06 5.06
C ARG A 844 8.25 -28.75 4.94
N SER A 845 7.90 -27.49 4.67
CA SER A 845 6.71 -27.13 3.88
C SER A 845 6.83 -25.67 3.43
N THR A 846 6.69 -25.43 2.13
CA THR A 846 6.89 -24.15 1.43
C THR A 846 5.71 -23.19 1.61
N ARG A 847 5.73 -22.31 2.61
CA ARG A 847 4.99 -21.03 2.55
C ARG A 847 5.99 -19.89 2.36
N ARG A 848 5.91 -19.19 1.22
CA ARG A 848 6.72 -17.99 0.91
C ARG A 848 6.39 -16.89 1.92
N ASP A 849 7.42 -16.29 2.51
CA ASP A 849 7.28 -15.08 3.33
C ASP A 849 6.93 -13.88 2.42
N THR A 850 5.69 -13.39 2.51
CA THR A 850 5.19 -12.28 1.69
C THR A 850 5.49 -10.91 2.29
N THR A 851 5.94 -10.83 3.54
CA THR A 851 5.94 -9.58 4.34
C THR A 851 6.93 -8.51 3.87
N HIS A 852 7.82 -8.84 2.93
CA HIS A 852 8.93 -7.98 2.50
C HIS A 852 8.70 -7.19 1.20
N VAL A 853 7.65 -7.48 0.42
CA VAL A 853 7.41 -6.85 -0.90
C VAL A 853 7.37 -5.32 -0.81
N TYR A 854 6.60 -4.79 0.14
CA TYR A 854 6.46 -3.34 0.34
C TYR A 854 7.53 -2.74 1.25
N SER A 855 8.55 -3.50 1.66
CA SER A 855 9.57 -2.98 2.59
C SER A 855 10.54 -1.98 1.98
N THR A 856 10.54 -1.84 0.65
CA THR A 856 11.38 -0.90 -0.11
C THR A 856 10.53 -0.11 -1.10
N ALA A 857 10.97 1.09 -1.50
CA ALA A 857 10.24 1.88 -2.49
C ALA A 857 10.24 1.19 -3.86
N ALA A 858 11.36 0.56 -4.23
CA ALA A 858 11.46 -0.24 -5.44
C ALA A 858 10.43 -1.40 -5.44
N GLY A 859 10.29 -2.11 -4.32
CA GLY A 859 9.30 -3.16 -4.16
C GLY A 859 7.86 -2.65 -4.31
N TYR A 860 7.53 -1.50 -3.70
CA TYR A 860 6.23 -0.84 -3.87
C TYR A 860 5.94 -0.48 -5.33
N ILE A 861 6.87 0.22 -6.00
CA ILE A 861 6.72 0.64 -7.40
C ILE A 861 6.49 -0.57 -8.31
N HIS A 862 7.32 -1.61 -8.19
CA HIS A 862 7.20 -2.81 -9.01
C HIS A 862 5.95 -3.65 -8.72
N GLN A 863 5.34 -3.49 -7.55
CA GLN A 863 4.09 -4.17 -7.21
C GLN A 863 2.87 -3.41 -7.74
N GLU A 864 2.87 -2.08 -7.62
CA GLU A 864 1.71 -1.23 -7.93
C GLU A 864 1.68 -0.74 -9.39
N LEU A 865 2.84 -0.49 -10.01
CA LEU A 865 2.94 0.04 -11.37
C LEU A 865 3.23 -1.08 -12.40
N GLN A 866 2.22 -1.44 -13.18
CA GLN A 866 2.24 -2.60 -14.07
C GLN A 866 3.10 -2.39 -15.34
N ASN A 867 2.99 -1.22 -15.97
CA ASN A 867 3.77 -0.87 -17.15
C ASN A 867 4.45 0.48 -16.90
N MET A 868 5.75 0.45 -16.64
CA MET A 868 6.52 1.67 -16.41
C MET A 868 7.05 2.27 -17.71
N GLU A 869 7.04 1.54 -18.84
CA GLU A 869 7.60 1.97 -20.13
C GLU A 869 9.13 2.22 -20.15
N CYS A 870 9.88 1.75 -19.13
CA CYS A 870 11.35 1.75 -19.15
C CYS A 870 11.88 0.79 -20.22
N GLN A 871 12.96 1.17 -20.91
CA GLN A 871 13.66 0.30 -21.86
C GLN A 871 14.91 -0.33 -21.26
N VAL A 872 15.02 -1.66 -21.31
CA VAL A 872 16.16 -2.48 -20.85
C VAL A 872 16.40 -2.40 -19.32
N GLN A 873 16.76 -1.22 -18.82
CA GLN A 873 17.06 -0.90 -17.43
C GLN A 873 15.79 -0.51 -16.66
N LYS A 874 14.94 -1.50 -16.39
CA LYS A 874 13.60 -1.28 -15.84
C LYS A 874 13.45 -1.55 -14.34
N GLU A 875 14.49 -2.04 -13.66
CA GLU A 875 14.39 -2.50 -12.28
C GLU A 875 15.00 -1.48 -11.31
N PHE A 876 14.26 -1.07 -10.28
CA PHE A 876 14.70 -0.01 -9.34
C PHE A 876 15.54 -0.56 -8.18
N CYS A 877 15.66 -1.89 -8.07
CA CYS A 877 16.56 -2.57 -7.15
C CYS A 877 17.93 -2.83 -7.83
N ASP A 878 19.02 -2.48 -7.14
CA ASP A 878 20.39 -2.59 -7.63
C ASP A 878 20.94 -4.04 -7.60
N LYS A 879 20.32 -4.90 -6.78
CA LYS A 879 20.61 -6.34 -6.67
C LYS A 879 19.46 -7.18 -7.21
N LYS A 880 19.78 -8.35 -7.80
CA LYS A 880 18.77 -9.28 -8.32
C LYS A 880 17.83 -9.69 -7.18
N ASN A 881 16.52 -9.67 -7.42
CA ASN A 881 15.48 -9.99 -6.44
C ASN A 881 15.51 -9.10 -5.18
N GLY A 882 16.05 -7.88 -5.28
CA GLY A 882 16.17 -6.96 -4.14
C GLY A 882 17.03 -7.50 -2.99
N ASP A 883 17.94 -8.43 -3.27
CA ASP A 883 18.81 -9.04 -2.27
C ASP A 883 19.66 -7.98 -1.55
N THR A 884 19.48 -7.86 -0.23
CA THR A 884 20.22 -6.91 0.62
C THR A 884 21.53 -7.50 1.16
N SER A 885 21.84 -8.77 0.83
CA SER A 885 23.07 -9.44 1.23
C SER A 885 24.28 -8.91 0.46
N THR A 886 25.43 -8.91 1.12
CA THR A 886 26.72 -8.52 0.52
C THR A 886 27.15 -9.48 -0.61
N SER A 887 26.60 -10.69 -0.67
CA SER A 887 26.80 -11.68 -1.74
C SER A 887 25.83 -11.56 -2.92
N GLY A 888 24.87 -10.63 -2.87
CA GLY A 888 23.84 -10.48 -3.88
C GLY A 888 24.40 -10.15 -5.27
N LYS A 889 23.93 -10.89 -6.28
CA LYS A 889 24.30 -10.67 -7.68
C LYS A 889 23.81 -9.29 -8.15
N THR A 890 24.69 -8.55 -8.83
CA THR A 890 24.35 -7.25 -9.42
C THR A 890 23.18 -7.38 -10.39
N ASN A 891 22.25 -6.44 -10.32
CA ASN A 891 21.15 -6.38 -11.25
C ASN A 891 21.57 -5.72 -12.57
N GLU A 892 21.61 -6.52 -13.62
CA GLU A 892 21.93 -6.08 -14.98
C GLU A 892 20.89 -5.08 -15.52
N LYS A 893 19.64 -5.20 -15.07
CA LYS A 893 18.50 -4.36 -15.44
C LYS A 893 18.28 -3.15 -14.52
N TYR A 894 19.26 -2.83 -13.67
CA TYR A 894 19.13 -1.72 -12.74
C TYR A 894 18.94 -0.38 -13.47
N ALA A 895 17.87 0.33 -13.13
CA ALA A 895 17.40 1.56 -13.74
C ALA A 895 18.47 2.67 -13.79
N PHE A 896 19.35 2.71 -12.79
CA PHE A 896 20.41 3.72 -12.68
C PHE A 896 21.82 3.17 -12.96
N LYS A 897 21.95 2.03 -13.65
CA LYS A 897 23.26 1.48 -14.05
C LYS A 897 23.84 2.28 -15.22
N HIS A 898 25.10 2.71 -15.12
CA HIS A 898 25.79 3.41 -16.22
C HIS A 898 27.23 2.92 -16.40
N PRO A 899 27.68 2.70 -17.66
CA PRO A 899 26.88 2.76 -18.89
C PRO A 899 25.83 1.62 -18.94
N PRO A 900 24.79 1.73 -19.80
CA PRO A 900 23.83 0.64 -19.97
C PRO A 900 24.53 -0.65 -20.38
N GLU A 901 23.91 -1.79 -20.07
CA GLU A 901 24.46 -3.09 -20.41
C GLU A 901 24.70 -3.22 -21.93
N GLY A 902 25.90 -3.65 -22.30
CA GLY A 902 26.31 -3.81 -23.70
C GLY A 902 26.82 -2.52 -24.36
N TYR A 903 26.96 -1.43 -23.60
CA TYR A 903 27.55 -0.16 -24.05
C TYR A 903 28.90 0.14 -23.39
N GLU A 904 29.40 -0.74 -22.53
CA GLU A 904 30.63 -0.52 -21.73
C GLU A 904 31.82 -0.15 -22.62
N LYS A 905 32.04 -0.88 -23.71
CA LYS A 905 33.17 -0.63 -24.62
C LYS A 905 32.94 0.57 -25.54
N ALA A 906 31.72 0.69 -26.07
CA ALA A 906 31.32 1.76 -26.96
C ALA A 906 31.40 3.15 -26.29
N CYS A 907 31.04 3.25 -25.01
CA CYS A 907 31.08 4.49 -24.25
C CYS A 907 32.49 4.92 -23.80
N ILE A 908 33.47 4.00 -23.73
CA ILE A 908 34.82 4.30 -23.26
C ILE A 908 35.67 4.95 -24.38
N CYS A 909 35.56 4.45 -25.62
CA CYS A 909 36.30 4.91 -26.80
C CYS A 909 37.83 5.01 -26.54
N GLU A 910 38.51 3.85 -26.53
CA GLU A 910 39.93 3.75 -26.16
C GLU A 910 40.91 4.31 -27.22
N LYS A 911 42.15 4.60 -26.77
CA LYS A 911 43.20 5.28 -27.57
C LYS A 911 43.96 4.29 -28.47
N SER A 912 43.78 4.45 -29.78
CA SER A 912 44.58 3.96 -30.92
C SER A 912 44.64 2.44 -31.21
N MET A 913 44.61 2.08 -32.51
CA MET A 913 44.76 0.71 -33.01
C MET A 913 46.04 0.03 -32.47
N PRO A 914 45.98 -1.25 -32.05
CA PRO A 914 47.19 -2.00 -31.78
C PRO A 914 47.95 -2.25 -33.09
N LYS A 915 49.17 -1.68 -33.21
CA LYS A 915 50.10 -2.08 -34.27
C LYS A 915 50.42 -3.58 -34.10
N ARG A 916 50.31 -4.34 -35.20
CA ARG A 916 50.67 -5.76 -35.32
C ARG A 916 52.02 -6.02 -34.62
N VAL A 917 52.02 -6.92 -33.64
CA VAL A 917 53.22 -7.35 -32.93
C VAL A 917 53.85 -8.52 -33.69
N THR A 918 54.99 -8.28 -34.34
CA THR A 918 55.99 -9.33 -34.55
C THR A 918 56.84 -9.47 -33.30
N GLN A 919 57.09 -10.71 -32.91
CA GLN A 919 57.88 -11.14 -31.75
C GLN A 919 59.26 -10.45 -31.69
N VAL A 920 59.76 -10.19 -30.47
CA VAL A 920 61.02 -10.78 -29.92
C VAL A 920 61.42 -10.10 -28.58
N ARG A 921 61.64 -10.99 -27.59
CA ARG A 921 62.54 -11.05 -26.42
C ARG A 921 62.89 -9.86 -25.48
N ARG A 922 62.96 -10.29 -24.21
CA ARG A 922 63.43 -9.75 -22.92
C ARG A 922 64.72 -8.89 -22.86
N TRP A 923 64.62 -7.92 -21.93
CA TRP A 923 65.54 -7.48 -20.84
C TRP A 923 66.68 -6.48 -21.12
N GLY A 924 66.71 -5.41 -20.30
CA GLY A 924 67.95 -4.71 -19.91
C GLY A 924 67.89 -3.19 -19.72
N SER A 925 67.70 -2.75 -18.47
CA SER A 925 68.27 -1.57 -17.74
C SER A 925 68.58 -0.19 -18.40
N PHE A 926 68.07 0.88 -17.74
CA PHE A 926 68.63 2.24 -17.45
C PHE A 926 69.88 2.73 -18.23
N THR A 927 69.98 3.98 -18.74
CA THR A 927 69.87 5.30 -18.06
C THR A 927 69.62 6.50 -19.03
N LEU A 928 69.11 7.60 -18.48
CA LEU A 928 68.90 8.95 -19.08
C LEU A 928 70.22 9.66 -19.45
N PRO A 929 70.20 10.64 -20.39
CA PRO A 929 70.39 12.04 -19.96
C PRO A 929 69.56 13.13 -20.67
N GLN A 930 69.41 14.24 -19.94
CA GLN A 930 68.86 15.57 -20.25
C GLN A 930 69.40 16.13 -21.59
N MET A 931 68.72 17.00 -22.35
CA MET A 931 68.20 18.32 -21.95
C MET A 931 67.51 18.99 -23.16
N PHE A 932 66.52 19.88 -22.91
CA PHE A 932 65.83 20.89 -23.76
C PHE A 932 64.30 20.84 -23.50
N LEU A 933 63.83 21.40 -22.37
CA LEU A 933 63.38 22.80 -22.16
C LEU A 933 62.06 23.12 -22.91
N ILE A 934 60.90 23.13 -22.26
CA ILE A 934 60.23 24.26 -21.54
C ILE A 934 58.96 24.68 -22.32
N TRP A 935 57.76 24.25 -21.88
CA TRP A 935 56.66 25.09 -21.32
C TRP A 935 55.41 24.21 -21.04
N ARG A 936 54.83 24.37 -19.84
CA ARG A 936 53.50 23.90 -19.35
C ARG A 936 53.10 22.42 -19.57
N GLY A 937 53.48 21.57 -18.61
CA GLY A 937 52.85 20.25 -18.42
C GLY A 937 53.07 19.69 -17.02
N ARG A 938 52.18 19.97 -16.06
CA ARG A 938 52.20 19.28 -14.75
C ARG A 938 51.78 17.83 -14.97
N ARG A 939 52.73 16.89 -14.89
CA ARG A 939 52.44 15.45 -14.66
C ARG A 939 51.52 15.34 -13.43
N ASN A 940 50.37 14.68 -13.57
CA ASN A 940 49.55 14.28 -12.41
C ASN A 940 50.35 13.25 -11.60
N LYS A 941 50.70 13.58 -10.35
CA LYS A 941 51.39 12.68 -9.42
C LYS A 941 50.43 11.59 -8.93
N THR A 942 50.91 10.36 -8.76
CA THR A 942 50.10 9.27 -8.18
C THR A 942 49.87 9.45 -6.67
N THR A 943 48.87 8.77 -6.11
CA THR A 943 48.57 8.83 -4.66
C THR A 943 49.80 8.47 -3.82
N CYS A 944 50.45 7.35 -4.11
CA CYS A 944 51.65 6.94 -3.36
C CYS A 944 52.83 7.88 -3.60
N GLU A 945 53.03 8.47 -4.80
CA GLU A 945 54.08 9.49 -5.02
C GLU A 945 53.89 10.72 -4.12
N ILE A 946 52.64 11.13 -3.88
CA ILE A 946 52.33 12.23 -2.94
C ILE A 946 52.69 11.82 -1.52
N VAL A 947 52.37 10.58 -1.13
CA VAL A 947 52.67 10.05 0.21
C VAL A 947 54.18 9.90 0.44
N THR A 948 54.91 9.32 -0.50
CA THR A 948 56.37 9.17 -0.43
C THR A 948 57.05 10.54 -0.32
N GLN A 949 56.55 11.58 -0.99
CA GLN A 949 57.10 12.94 -0.86
C GLN A 949 56.93 13.53 0.54
N ILE A 950 55.80 13.28 1.23
CA ILE A 950 55.56 13.84 2.58
C ILE A 950 56.23 13.02 3.68
N LEU A 951 56.48 11.73 3.46
CA LEU A 951 57.10 10.82 4.43
C LEU A 951 58.61 10.65 4.22
N LYS A 952 59.19 11.24 3.16
CA LYS A 952 60.64 11.23 2.90
C LYS A 952 61.41 11.74 4.12
N ASP A 953 62.40 10.97 4.57
CA ASP A 953 63.28 11.28 5.71
C ASP A 953 62.58 11.38 7.09
N LYS A 954 61.37 10.80 7.23
CA LYS A 954 60.60 10.73 8.48
C LYS A 954 60.71 9.35 9.12
N ASN A 955 61.15 9.30 10.37
CA ASN A 955 61.41 8.09 11.15
C ASN A 955 60.49 7.97 12.38
N GLY A 956 59.33 8.61 12.38
CA GLY A 956 58.36 8.58 13.50
C GLY A 956 58.70 9.49 14.68
N THR A 957 59.95 9.97 14.80
CA THR A 957 60.38 10.94 15.84
C THR A 957 60.38 12.40 15.37
N LYS A 958 60.22 12.63 14.06
CA LYS A 958 60.11 13.97 13.43
C LYS A 958 58.67 14.29 13.05
N LYS A 959 58.25 15.57 13.13
CA LYS A 959 56.92 16.04 12.67
C LYS A 959 56.69 15.70 11.19
N VAL A 960 55.47 15.27 10.84
CA VAL A 960 55.02 15.11 9.44
C VAL A 960 54.14 16.31 9.10
N GLY A 961 54.68 17.25 8.32
CA GLY A 961 54.15 18.62 8.29
C GLY A 961 54.26 19.27 9.67
N GLU A 962 53.17 19.85 10.19
CA GLU A 962 53.07 20.32 11.58
C GLU A 962 52.35 19.32 12.52
N SER A 963 52.09 18.09 12.06
CA SER A 963 51.49 17.06 12.92
C SER A 963 52.54 16.46 13.86
N TYR A 964 52.32 16.61 15.16
CA TYR A 964 53.21 16.14 16.24
C TYR A 964 53.03 14.65 16.54
N ARG A 965 54.06 14.06 17.17
CA ARG A 965 54.03 12.68 17.70
C ARG A 965 52.85 12.51 18.68
N LYS A 966 52.17 11.37 18.61
CA LYS A 966 51.03 11.04 19.46
C LYS A 966 51.52 10.43 20.80
N GLU A 967 52.12 11.23 21.67
CA GLU A 967 52.78 10.72 22.88
C GLU A 967 51.78 10.23 23.95
N THR A 968 50.85 11.08 24.39
CA THR A 968 49.78 10.74 25.34
C THR A 968 48.42 11.14 24.77
N TYR A 969 47.46 10.21 24.74
CA TYR A 969 46.07 10.58 24.44
C TYR A 969 45.44 11.23 25.68
N SER A 970 44.66 12.29 25.45
CA SER A 970 43.81 12.89 26.50
C SER A 970 42.72 11.90 26.92
N GLU A 971 42.08 12.13 28.05
CA GLU A 971 40.89 11.36 28.41
C GLU A 971 39.73 11.62 27.43
N TRP A 972 38.75 10.70 27.41
CA TRP A 972 37.49 10.90 26.69
C TRP A 972 36.83 12.20 27.14
N LYS A 973 36.49 13.08 26.17
CA LYS A 973 35.85 14.35 26.47
C LYS A 973 34.35 14.25 26.26
N CYS A 974 33.61 14.18 27.38
CA CYS A 974 32.14 14.14 27.43
C CYS A 974 31.52 15.49 27.85
N ASP A 975 32.28 16.59 27.72
CA ASP A 975 31.88 17.95 28.10
C ASP A 975 31.02 18.59 27.00
N GLU A 976 29.94 19.30 27.40
CA GLU A 976 29.02 19.97 26.49
C GLU A 976 29.67 21.09 25.66
N THR A 977 30.78 21.67 26.12
CA THR A 977 31.51 22.77 25.43
C THR A 977 32.28 22.32 24.20
N LYS A 978 32.61 21.02 24.09
CA LYS A 978 33.39 20.43 22.99
C LYS A 978 32.54 19.64 21.98
N ILE A 979 31.23 19.55 22.20
CA ILE A 979 30.25 18.87 21.35
C ILE A 979 29.21 19.88 20.81
N LYS A 980 28.75 19.71 19.57
CA LYS A 980 27.75 20.59 18.94
C LYS A 980 26.44 20.65 19.73
N ARG A 981 25.84 21.84 19.87
CA ARG A 981 24.53 22.07 20.52
C ARG A 981 23.47 21.17 19.86
N GLY A 982 22.77 20.35 20.65
CA GLY A 982 21.82 19.33 20.18
C GLY A 982 22.38 17.90 20.10
N GLN A 983 23.68 17.70 20.38
CA GLN A 983 24.32 16.38 20.49
C GLN A 983 24.70 16.04 21.94
N LYS A 984 23.92 16.54 22.92
CA LYS A 984 24.19 16.36 24.36
C LYS A 984 24.25 14.87 24.72
N GLY A 985 25.29 14.48 25.46
CA GLY A 985 25.51 13.10 25.91
C GLY A 985 26.51 12.29 25.06
N ALA A 986 27.02 12.81 23.93
CA ALA A 986 28.13 12.19 23.20
C ALA A 986 29.49 12.41 23.89
N CYS A 987 30.41 11.46 23.73
CA CYS A 987 31.78 11.56 24.21
C CYS A 987 32.78 11.50 23.04
N MET A 988 33.70 12.46 22.94
CA MET A 988 34.67 12.54 21.85
C MET A 988 35.90 11.66 22.11
N PRO A 989 36.24 10.73 21.20
CA PRO A 989 37.40 9.85 21.36
C PRO A 989 38.72 10.63 21.41
N PRO A 990 39.69 10.21 22.23
CA PRO A 990 41.00 10.86 22.28
C PRO A 990 41.75 10.90 20.94
N ARG A 991 41.58 9.86 20.12
CA ARG A 991 42.08 9.78 18.74
C ARG A 991 41.51 10.93 17.89
N ARG A 992 40.19 11.11 17.92
CA ARG A 992 39.49 12.19 17.20
C ARG A 992 39.93 13.57 17.67
N GLN A 993 40.16 13.78 18.97
CA GLN A 993 40.61 15.06 19.53
C GLN A 993 41.98 15.48 18.95
N LYS A 994 42.85 14.52 18.63
CA LYS A 994 44.19 14.76 18.10
C LYS A 994 44.31 14.47 16.59
N LEU A 995 43.20 14.37 15.86
CA LEU A 995 43.21 14.04 14.42
C LEU A 995 44.03 15.06 13.61
N SER A 996 44.95 14.60 12.75
CA SER A 996 45.74 15.47 11.89
C SER A 996 44.87 16.16 10.83
N VAL A 997 44.75 17.49 10.88
CA VAL A 997 44.05 18.29 9.87
C VAL A 997 44.93 19.37 9.23
N HIS A 998 46.24 19.35 9.49
CA HIS A 998 47.19 20.39 9.10
C HIS A 998 47.13 20.80 7.61
N TYR A 999 47.02 19.84 6.69
CA TYR A 999 46.96 20.18 5.27
C TYR A 999 45.60 20.75 4.83
N LEU A 1000 44.53 20.51 5.61
CA LEU A 1000 43.19 21.10 5.40
C LEU A 1000 43.07 22.50 6.03
N GLU A 1001 43.96 22.85 6.96
CA GLU A 1001 44.06 24.21 7.52
C GLU A 1001 44.66 25.22 6.51
N LYS A 1002 45.31 24.72 5.46
CA LYS A 1002 45.86 25.55 4.38
C LYS A 1002 44.78 25.97 3.40
N ILE A 1003 44.87 27.19 2.87
CA ILE A 1003 43.96 27.69 1.85
C ILE A 1003 44.09 26.81 0.60
N MET A 1004 42.96 26.30 0.11
CA MET A 1004 42.85 25.50 -1.09
C MET A 1004 41.98 26.26 -2.10
N THR A 1005 42.37 26.19 -3.38
CA THR A 1005 41.71 26.97 -4.44
C THR A 1005 40.77 26.14 -5.29
N ASN A 1006 40.93 24.81 -5.31
CA ASN A 1006 40.16 23.89 -6.15
C ASN A 1006 39.99 22.49 -5.51
N THR A 1007 39.15 21.66 -6.12
CA THR A 1007 38.80 20.31 -5.64
C THR A 1007 39.95 19.30 -5.73
N ASN A 1008 40.93 19.51 -6.61
CA ASN A 1008 42.13 18.65 -6.68
C ASN A 1008 43.10 18.93 -5.53
N GLU A 1009 43.28 20.20 -5.17
CA GLU A 1009 44.04 20.58 -3.97
C GLU A 1009 43.38 20.04 -2.70
N LEU A 1010 42.04 20.08 -2.63
CA LEU A 1010 41.27 19.47 -1.55
C LEU A 1010 41.52 17.96 -1.46
N LYS A 1011 41.51 17.25 -2.59
CA LYS A 1011 41.82 15.81 -2.66
C LYS A 1011 43.20 15.53 -2.10
N TYR A 1012 44.20 16.29 -2.55
CA TYR A 1012 45.58 16.13 -2.08
C TYR A 1012 45.75 16.47 -0.61
N ALA A 1013 45.03 17.46 -0.08
CA ALA A 1013 45.05 17.78 1.34
C ALA A 1013 44.51 16.63 2.19
N PHE A 1014 43.39 16.02 1.82
CA PHE A 1014 42.86 14.84 2.51
C PHE A 1014 43.81 13.64 2.44
N ILE A 1015 44.39 13.34 1.27
CA ILE A 1015 45.38 12.26 1.11
C ILE A 1015 46.57 12.49 2.05
N LYS A 1016 47.10 13.72 2.12
CA LYS A 1016 48.25 14.05 2.98
C LYS A 1016 47.91 13.96 4.46
N CYS A 1017 46.74 14.45 4.88
CA CYS A 1017 46.28 14.33 6.26
C CYS A 1017 46.11 12.85 6.67
N ALA A 1018 45.41 12.06 5.84
CA ALA A 1018 45.15 10.66 6.14
C ALA A 1018 46.44 9.81 6.19
N ALA A 1019 47.38 10.07 5.29
CA ALA A 1019 48.69 9.43 5.30
C ALA A 1019 49.53 9.82 6.52
N ALA A 1020 49.59 11.11 6.86
CA ALA A 1020 50.32 11.59 8.04
C ALA A 1020 49.72 11.03 9.34
N GLU A 1021 48.39 11.01 9.46
CA GLU A 1021 47.70 10.43 10.61
C GLU A 1021 47.99 8.93 10.74
N THR A 1022 47.89 8.17 9.65
CA THR A 1022 48.15 6.72 9.64
C THR A 1022 49.58 6.40 10.04
N PHE A 1023 50.56 7.14 9.51
CA PHE A 1023 51.97 7.01 9.87
C PHE A 1023 52.23 7.27 11.36
N LEU A 1024 51.67 8.35 11.91
CA LEU A 1024 51.85 8.70 13.32
C LEU A 1024 51.10 7.72 14.25
N LEU A 1025 49.93 7.25 13.85
CA LEU A 1025 49.17 6.23 14.57
C LEU A 1025 49.91 4.90 14.61
N TRP A 1026 50.57 4.49 13.53
CA TRP A 1026 51.35 3.23 13.50
C TRP A 1026 52.48 3.26 14.53
N ASN A 1027 53.25 4.33 14.57
CA ASN A 1027 54.33 4.49 15.55
C ASN A 1027 53.80 4.48 16.99
N LYS A 1028 52.66 5.15 17.24
CA LYS A 1028 52.01 5.10 18.55
C LYS A 1028 51.55 3.68 18.91
N TYR A 1029 50.95 2.97 17.96
CA TYR A 1029 50.47 1.60 18.18
C TYR A 1029 51.62 0.69 18.60
N LYS A 1030 52.79 0.82 17.97
CA LYS A 1030 54.01 0.10 18.38
C LYS A 1030 54.49 0.51 19.78
N ASP A 1031 54.52 1.80 20.09
CA ASP A 1031 54.91 2.31 21.41
C ASP A 1031 53.97 1.83 22.53
N ASP A 1032 52.66 1.78 22.27
CA ASP A 1032 51.66 1.37 23.25
C ASP A 1032 51.73 -0.15 23.51
N LYS A 1033 51.91 -0.96 22.45
CA LYS A 1033 52.04 -2.43 22.56
C LYS A 1033 53.31 -2.88 23.27
N THR A 1034 54.42 -2.17 23.08
CA THR A 1034 55.68 -2.45 23.78
C THR A 1034 55.64 -2.11 25.27
N LYS A 1035 54.67 -1.31 25.73
CA LYS A 1035 54.49 -0.90 27.13
C LYS A 1035 53.42 -1.71 27.90
N GLU A 1036 52.72 -2.65 27.26
CA GLU A 1036 51.72 -3.50 27.92
C GLU A 1036 52.41 -4.57 28.82
N PRO A 1037 51.99 -4.76 30.09
CA PRO A 1037 52.64 -5.70 31.00
C PRO A 1037 52.39 -7.18 30.61
N LYS A 1038 53.47 -7.81 30.10
CA LYS A 1038 53.74 -9.24 29.84
C LYS A 1038 52.65 -10.27 30.21
N ILE A 1039 51.88 -10.71 29.22
CA ILE A 1039 51.43 -12.12 29.04
C ILE A 1039 51.60 -12.61 27.57
N ALA A 1040 51.95 -11.75 26.60
CA ALA A 1040 52.28 -12.20 25.24
C ALA A 1040 53.49 -11.46 24.68
N THR A 1041 54.41 -12.25 24.14
CA THR A 1041 55.55 -11.89 23.27
C THR A 1041 55.04 -11.09 22.07
N THR A 1042 55.11 -9.76 22.12
CA THR A 1042 55.01 -8.95 20.90
C THR A 1042 55.96 -7.77 21.00
N THR A 1043 57.13 -7.90 20.37
CA THR A 1043 58.08 -6.78 20.23
C THR A 1043 57.64 -5.84 19.10
N ALA A 1044 58.18 -4.62 19.06
CA ALA A 1044 57.95 -3.70 17.93
C ALA A 1044 58.40 -4.32 16.59
N GLU A 1045 59.42 -5.18 16.63
CA GLU A 1045 59.95 -5.92 15.49
C GLU A 1045 58.93 -6.92 14.93
N GLU A 1046 58.22 -7.67 15.78
CA GLU A 1046 57.15 -8.60 15.34
C GLU A 1046 55.97 -7.89 14.66
N LEU A 1047 55.65 -6.66 15.07
CA LEU A 1047 54.60 -5.86 14.42
C LEU A 1047 55.04 -5.37 13.04
N ASP A 1048 56.30 -4.97 12.89
CA ASP A 1048 56.88 -4.59 11.60
C ASP A 1048 57.02 -5.81 10.68
N GLU A 1049 57.37 -7.00 11.20
CA GLU A 1049 57.37 -8.27 10.46
C GLU A 1049 55.99 -8.65 9.93
N LYS A 1050 54.92 -8.52 10.75
CA LYS A 1050 53.54 -8.76 10.29
C LYS A 1050 53.16 -7.82 9.15
N LEU A 1051 53.57 -6.55 9.22
CA LEU A 1051 53.35 -5.59 8.15
C LEU A 1051 54.15 -5.92 6.88
N GLN A 1052 55.40 -6.40 7.02
CA GLN A 1052 56.23 -6.91 5.93
C GLN A 1052 55.69 -8.20 5.29
N GLN A 1053 54.94 -9.01 6.04
CA GLN A 1053 54.20 -10.16 5.51
C GLN A 1053 52.91 -9.73 4.78
N GLY A 1054 52.53 -8.47 4.91
CA GLY A 1054 51.36 -7.88 4.27
C GLY A 1054 50.08 -7.98 5.09
N GLN A 1055 50.20 -8.13 6.42
CA GLN A 1055 49.08 -8.18 7.35
C GLN A 1055 49.02 -6.92 8.22
N ILE A 1056 47.86 -6.27 8.27
CA ILE A 1056 47.60 -5.15 9.18
C ILE A 1056 46.98 -5.72 10.47
N PRO A 1057 47.54 -5.46 11.67
CA PRO A 1057 46.95 -5.87 12.93
C PRO A 1057 45.48 -5.43 13.04
N PRO A 1058 44.53 -6.32 13.39
CA PRO A 1058 43.09 -6.00 13.38
C PRO A 1058 42.71 -4.79 14.24
N GLU A 1059 43.34 -4.61 15.41
CA GLU A 1059 43.11 -3.45 16.28
C GLU A 1059 43.55 -2.13 15.63
N PHE A 1060 44.67 -2.16 14.89
CA PHE A 1060 45.18 -1.01 14.17
C PHE A 1060 44.30 -0.69 12.96
N LEU A 1061 43.84 -1.73 12.25
CA LEU A 1061 42.92 -1.58 11.12
C LEU A 1061 41.59 -0.92 11.56
N ARG A 1062 41.03 -1.29 12.72
CA ARG A 1062 39.84 -0.60 13.28
C ARG A 1062 40.12 0.89 13.54
N SER A 1063 41.29 1.22 14.06
CA SER A 1063 41.69 2.62 14.26
C SER A 1063 41.76 3.40 12.94
N MET A 1064 42.19 2.76 11.86
CA MET A 1064 42.16 3.35 10.52
C MET A 1064 40.73 3.60 10.03
N PHE A 1065 39.80 2.66 10.26
CA PHE A 1065 38.39 2.80 9.91
C PHE A 1065 37.73 4.00 10.61
N TYR A 1066 37.94 4.15 11.92
CA TYR A 1066 37.42 5.30 12.67
C TYR A 1066 38.00 6.62 12.15
N THR A 1067 39.31 6.67 11.86
CA THR A 1067 39.99 7.86 11.30
C THR A 1067 39.47 8.23 9.92
N PHE A 1068 39.32 7.26 9.02
CA PHE A 1068 38.75 7.50 7.69
C PHE A 1068 37.32 8.06 7.76
N ALA A 1069 36.50 7.49 8.66
CA ALA A 1069 35.14 7.93 8.87
C ALA A 1069 35.05 9.34 9.47
N ASP A 1070 35.93 9.70 10.40
CA ASP A 1070 35.99 11.06 10.95
C ASP A 1070 36.38 12.10 9.89
N TYR A 1071 37.32 11.79 8.99
CA TYR A 1071 37.64 12.66 7.85
C TYR A 1071 36.45 12.85 6.90
N ARG A 1072 35.66 11.78 6.69
CA ARG A 1072 34.42 11.86 5.91
C ARG A 1072 33.47 12.86 6.52
N ASP A 1073 33.22 12.78 7.83
CA ASP A 1073 32.29 13.68 8.50
C ASP A 1073 32.75 15.14 8.49
N ILE A 1074 34.07 15.38 8.56
CA ILE A 1074 34.65 16.71 8.40
C ILE A 1074 34.38 17.25 6.98
N CYS A 1075 34.57 16.42 5.95
CA CYS A 1075 34.27 16.80 4.56
C CYS A 1075 32.79 17.15 4.36
N LEU A 1076 31.89 16.30 4.88
CA LEU A 1076 30.44 16.43 4.72
C LEU A 1076 29.81 17.48 5.62
N ASN A 1077 30.58 18.06 6.54
CA ASN A 1077 30.09 18.96 7.59
C ASN A 1077 29.05 18.30 8.52
N THR A 1078 29.13 16.98 8.69
CA THR A 1078 28.31 16.18 9.63
C THR A 1078 29.00 15.90 10.95
N ASP A 1079 30.29 16.24 11.07
CA ASP A 1079 31.08 16.10 12.29
C ASP A 1079 30.46 16.88 13.46
N ILE A 1080 30.38 16.23 14.62
CA ILE A 1080 29.64 16.71 15.80
C ILE A 1080 30.52 17.43 16.83
N SER A 1081 31.76 17.83 16.48
CA SER A 1081 32.57 18.70 17.33
C SER A 1081 31.90 20.07 17.55
N SER A 1082 32.13 20.70 18.71
CA SER A 1082 31.60 22.04 18.97
C SER A 1082 32.05 23.06 17.92
N ILE A 1083 31.16 23.99 17.60
CA ILE A 1083 31.35 25.10 16.65
C ILE A 1083 31.84 26.37 17.39
N THR A 1084 31.78 26.38 18.73
CA THR A 1084 32.10 27.57 19.55
C THR A 1084 33.60 27.89 19.62
N ASP A 1085 34.47 26.99 19.15
CA ASP A 1085 35.92 27.18 19.06
C ASP A 1085 36.31 27.49 17.60
N ILE A 1086 36.03 28.72 17.18
CA ILE A 1086 36.20 29.20 15.79
C ILE A 1086 37.67 29.14 15.36
N ASN A 1087 38.60 29.23 16.33
CA ASN A 1087 40.05 29.19 16.09
C ASN A 1087 40.64 27.78 16.13
N SER A 1088 39.84 26.74 16.38
CA SER A 1088 40.36 25.37 16.37
C SER A 1088 40.72 24.91 14.96
N ALA A 1089 41.77 24.09 14.85
CA ALA A 1089 42.25 23.51 13.59
C ALA A 1089 41.14 22.81 12.78
N VAL A 1090 40.18 22.17 13.45
CA VAL A 1090 39.02 21.52 12.80
C VAL A 1090 38.04 22.55 12.25
N SER A 1091 37.77 23.64 12.97
CA SER A 1091 36.91 24.73 12.49
C SER A 1091 37.52 25.41 11.26
N ILE A 1092 38.84 25.69 11.30
CA ILE A 1092 39.59 26.25 10.17
C ILE A 1092 39.54 25.30 8.96
N ALA A 1093 39.75 24.00 9.17
CA ALA A 1093 39.63 23.00 8.12
C ALA A 1093 38.21 22.97 7.51
N LYS A 1094 37.15 22.95 8.33
CA LYS A 1094 35.76 22.98 7.84
C LYS A 1094 35.45 24.24 7.02
N ASP A 1095 35.95 25.39 7.42
CA ASP A 1095 35.77 26.65 6.69
C ASP A 1095 36.52 26.66 5.35
N ASN A 1096 37.77 26.20 5.31
CA ASN A 1096 38.52 26.08 4.06
C ASN A 1096 37.88 25.08 3.09
N ILE A 1097 37.39 23.94 3.60
CA ILE A 1097 36.61 22.98 2.81
C ILE A 1097 35.35 23.66 2.28
N TYR A 1098 34.61 24.38 3.11
CA TYR A 1098 33.43 25.14 2.69
C TYR A 1098 33.75 26.17 1.61
N LYS A 1099 34.86 26.90 1.71
CA LYS A 1099 35.32 27.87 0.70
C LYS A 1099 35.60 27.21 -0.66
N VAL A 1100 36.21 26.03 -0.68
CA VAL A 1100 36.44 25.27 -1.94
C VAL A 1100 35.10 24.90 -2.59
N PHE A 1101 34.17 24.35 -1.82
CA PHE A 1101 32.85 23.97 -2.33
C PHE A 1101 31.99 25.19 -2.71
N LYS A 1102 32.12 26.32 -1.99
CA LYS A 1102 31.43 27.57 -2.29
C LYS A 1102 31.87 28.20 -3.61
N LYS A 1103 33.18 28.18 -3.91
CA LYS A 1103 33.71 28.66 -5.20
C LYS A 1103 33.14 27.92 -6.41
N ASN A 1104 32.74 26.66 -6.23
CA ASN A 1104 32.15 25.83 -7.27
C ASN A 1104 30.61 25.81 -7.25
N TYR A 1105 29.96 26.64 -6.42
CA TYR A 1105 28.50 26.60 -6.20
C TYR A 1105 27.96 25.24 -5.72
N GLN A 1106 28.81 24.46 -5.04
CA GLN A 1106 28.59 23.06 -4.66
C GLN A 1106 28.60 22.86 -3.14
N THR A 1107 27.98 23.77 -2.38
CA THR A 1107 28.05 23.77 -0.91
C THR A 1107 27.16 22.71 -0.23
N SER A 1108 26.17 22.16 -0.95
CA SER A 1108 25.23 21.20 -0.38
C SER A 1108 25.91 19.91 0.09
N ILE A 1109 25.28 19.24 1.05
CA ILE A 1109 25.79 17.97 1.58
C ILE A 1109 25.94 16.90 0.50
N ASP A 1110 25.08 16.90 -0.52
CA ASP A 1110 25.11 15.89 -1.60
C ASP A 1110 26.28 16.09 -2.56
N HIS A 1111 26.66 17.34 -2.85
CA HIS A 1111 27.88 17.62 -3.61
C HIS A 1111 29.13 17.17 -2.86
N ARG A 1112 29.17 17.41 -1.55
CA ARG A 1112 30.27 16.96 -0.68
C ARG A 1112 30.32 15.42 -0.58
N LYS A 1113 29.16 14.75 -0.53
CA LYS A 1113 29.05 13.27 -0.57
C LYS A 1113 29.57 12.72 -1.88
N SER A 1114 29.12 13.25 -3.01
CA SER A 1114 29.58 12.83 -4.34
C SER A 1114 31.10 13.02 -4.49
N TRP A 1115 31.61 14.15 -4.01
CA TRP A 1115 33.05 14.41 -3.98
C TRP A 1115 33.80 13.38 -3.12
N TRP A 1116 33.28 13.08 -1.93
CA TRP A 1116 33.87 12.07 -1.04
C TRP A 1116 33.81 10.66 -1.63
N GLU A 1117 32.73 10.27 -2.28
CA GLU A 1117 32.61 8.95 -2.92
C GLU A 1117 33.58 8.80 -4.08
N THR A 1118 33.79 9.87 -4.84
CA THR A 1118 34.76 9.90 -5.95
C THR A 1118 36.19 9.82 -5.44
N ASN A 1119 36.51 10.48 -4.32
CA ASN A 1119 37.89 10.67 -3.85
C ASN A 1119 38.29 9.81 -2.64
N GLY A 1120 37.31 9.24 -1.94
CA GLY A 1120 37.46 8.36 -0.78
C GLY A 1120 38.37 7.16 -1.04
N PRO A 1121 38.28 6.47 -2.19
CA PRO A 1121 39.22 5.41 -2.55
C PRO A 1121 40.68 5.89 -2.57
N ALA A 1122 40.96 7.08 -3.09
CA ALA A 1122 42.31 7.65 -3.13
C ALA A 1122 42.80 8.10 -1.74
N ILE A 1123 41.89 8.58 -0.88
CA ILE A 1123 42.20 8.93 0.51
C ILE A 1123 42.58 7.68 1.31
N TRP A 1124 41.82 6.59 1.15
CA TRP A 1124 42.13 5.29 1.76
C TRP A 1124 43.42 4.69 1.20
N GLU A 1125 43.62 4.75 -0.12
CA GLU A 1125 44.87 4.35 -0.76
C GLU A 1125 46.06 5.13 -0.17
N GLY A 1126 45.90 6.43 0.12
CA GLY A 1126 46.89 7.23 0.83
C GLY A 1126 47.26 6.70 2.22
N MET A 1127 46.28 6.19 2.98
CA MET A 1127 46.53 5.53 4.27
C MET A 1127 47.34 4.23 4.10
N LEU A 1128 47.04 3.44 3.07
CA LEU A 1128 47.78 2.20 2.76
C LEU A 1128 49.20 2.50 2.25
N CYS A 1129 49.38 3.50 1.39
CA CYS A 1129 50.70 3.95 0.94
C CYS A 1129 51.58 4.41 2.11
N ALA A 1130 50.98 4.95 3.19
CA ALA A 1130 51.73 5.35 4.37
C ALA A 1130 52.30 4.13 5.12
N LEU A 1131 51.56 3.02 5.14
CA LEU A 1131 52.02 1.75 5.72
C LEU A 1131 53.10 1.07 4.86
N THR A 1132 52.97 1.11 3.54
CA THR A 1132 54.02 0.58 2.66
C THR A 1132 55.29 1.42 2.73
N SER A 1133 55.17 2.73 2.96
CA SER A 1133 56.31 3.65 3.16
C SER A 1133 57.09 3.40 4.46
N VAL A 1134 56.53 2.68 5.44
CA VAL A 1134 57.23 2.29 6.69
C VAL A 1134 57.69 0.83 6.70
N GLY A 1135 57.74 0.19 5.54
CA GLY A 1135 58.23 -1.19 5.38
C GLY A 1135 57.14 -2.23 5.16
N GLY A 1136 55.87 -1.83 5.03
CA GLY A 1136 54.78 -2.78 4.71
C GLY A 1136 54.87 -3.36 3.30
N LYS A 1137 54.40 -4.60 3.14
CA LYS A 1137 54.36 -5.27 1.83
C LYS A 1137 53.41 -4.56 0.86
N GLU A 1138 53.81 -4.46 -0.40
CA GLU A 1138 53.01 -3.75 -1.41
C GLU A 1138 51.63 -4.40 -1.67
N SER A 1139 51.50 -5.70 -1.39
CA SER A 1139 50.23 -6.45 -1.46
C SER A 1139 49.17 -5.96 -0.46
N ILE A 1140 49.54 -5.19 0.57
CA ILE A 1140 48.56 -4.58 1.50
C ILE A 1140 47.53 -3.74 0.74
N LYS A 1141 47.95 -3.04 -0.34
CA LYS A 1141 47.07 -2.19 -1.14
C LYS A 1141 45.97 -2.98 -1.85
N SER A 1142 46.27 -4.21 -2.29
CA SER A 1142 45.29 -5.11 -2.89
C SER A 1142 44.46 -5.84 -1.84
N THR A 1143 45.07 -6.31 -0.75
CA THR A 1143 44.42 -7.10 0.30
C THR A 1143 43.39 -6.28 1.10
N TYR A 1144 43.76 -5.04 1.46
CA TYR A 1144 42.92 -4.14 2.25
C TYR A 1144 42.35 -3.00 1.40
N ASN A 1145 42.04 -3.29 0.12
CA ASN A 1145 41.54 -2.28 -0.81
C ASN A 1145 40.19 -1.71 -0.32
N TYR A 1146 39.88 -0.49 -0.79
CA TYR A 1146 38.71 0.27 -0.35
C TYR A 1146 37.38 -0.47 -0.47
N ASN A 1147 37.22 -1.28 -1.53
CA ASN A 1147 35.95 -1.94 -1.84
C ASN A 1147 35.73 -3.23 -1.05
N THR A 1148 36.80 -3.92 -0.63
CA THR A 1148 36.69 -5.25 -0.03
C THR A 1148 37.04 -5.28 1.46
N VAL A 1149 37.69 -4.25 2.00
CA VAL A 1149 38.12 -4.25 3.41
C VAL A 1149 36.93 -4.11 4.36
N THR A 1150 36.87 -4.97 5.37
CA THR A 1150 35.76 -5.04 6.34
C THR A 1150 36.19 -4.68 7.76
N PHE A 1151 35.24 -4.21 8.55
CA PHE A 1151 35.43 -3.83 9.96
C PHE A 1151 35.46 -5.09 10.87
N GLY A 1152 36.59 -5.79 10.92
CA GLY A 1152 36.76 -7.01 11.72
C GLY A 1152 36.32 -8.29 11.01
N ASP A 1153 36.72 -9.44 11.57
CA ASP A 1153 36.72 -10.74 10.88
C ASP A 1153 35.32 -11.39 10.74
N THR A 1154 34.33 -10.94 11.51
CA THR A 1154 32.97 -11.52 11.56
C THR A 1154 31.85 -10.59 11.12
N SER A 1155 32.11 -9.29 10.88
CA SER A 1155 31.05 -8.28 10.83
C SER A 1155 30.47 -7.97 9.44
N CYS A 1156 31.04 -8.53 8.36
CA CYS A 1156 30.70 -8.25 6.94
C CYS A 1156 30.59 -6.75 6.55
N THR A 1157 30.92 -5.81 7.45
CA THR A 1157 30.67 -4.38 7.26
C THR A 1157 31.84 -3.78 6.48
N THR A 1158 31.60 -3.27 5.28
CA THR A 1158 32.65 -2.63 4.46
C THR A 1158 33.14 -1.32 5.08
N LEU A 1159 34.31 -0.83 4.67
CA LEU A 1159 34.81 0.50 5.06
C LEU A 1159 33.83 1.63 4.74
N TYR A 1160 33.20 1.58 3.57
CA TYR A 1160 32.24 2.59 3.15
C TYR A 1160 30.99 2.57 4.05
N ASP A 1161 30.43 1.40 4.33
CA ASP A 1161 29.25 1.25 5.20
C ASP A 1161 29.55 1.65 6.64
N PHE A 1162 30.73 1.31 7.13
CA PHE A 1162 31.19 1.75 8.44
C PHE A 1162 31.32 3.28 8.52
N ALA A 1163 31.90 3.91 7.49
CA ALA A 1163 32.06 5.37 7.43
C ALA A 1163 30.73 6.13 7.25
N LYS A 1164 29.66 5.46 6.82
CA LYS A 1164 28.30 6.03 6.74
C LYS A 1164 27.55 6.09 8.06
N ARG A 1165 27.97 5.32 9.07
CA ARG A 1165 27.32 5.34 10.40
C ARG A 1165 27.30 6.76 10.98
N PRO A 1166 26.33 7.14 11.81
CA PRO A 1166 26.39 8.40 12.53
C PRO A 1166 27.65 8.51 13.41
N PRO A 1167 28.31 9.68 13.50
CA PRO A 1167 29.52 9.87 14.31
C PRO A 1167 29.35 9.43 15.76
N PHE A 1168 28.18 9.72 16.36
CA PHE A 1168 27.84 9.30 17.72
C PHE A 1168 27.93 7.78 17.91
N LEU A 1169 27.35 6.99 17.00
CA LEU A 1169 27.37 5.53 17.11
C LEU A 1169 28.77 4.96 16.95
N ARG A 1170 29.58 5.52 16.03
CA ARG A 1170 31.00 5.13 15.92
C ARG A 1170 31.77 5.42 17.20
N TRP A 1171 31.64 6.63 17.74
CA TRP A 1171 32.34 7.00 18.96
C TRP A 1171 31.85 6.20 20.17
N TYR A 1172 30.57 5.82 20.21
CA TYR A 1172 30.01 4.96 21.26
C TYR A 1172 30.55 3.52 21.18
N ILE A 1173 30.71 2.98 19.96
CA ILE A 1173 31.37 1.67 19.74
C ILE A 1173 32.86 1.75 20.13
N GLU A 1174 33.57 2.79 19.68
CA GLU A 1174 34.99 3.03 20.03
C GLU A 1174 35.16 3.15 21.56
N TRP A 1175 34.21 3.81 22.23
CA TRP A 1175 34.18 3.92 23.70
C TRP A 1175 34.01 2.56 24.37
N GLY A 1176 33.11 1.71 23.86
CA GLY A 1176 32.89 0.37 24.38
C GLY A 1176 34.11 -0.54 24.20
N GLU A 1177 34.75 -0.50 23.03
CA GLU A 1177 35.99 -1.25 22.76
C GLU A 1177 37.12 -0.80 23.71
N ASP A 1178 37.27 0.51 23.91
CA ASP A 1178 38.29 1.07 24.80
C ASP A 1178 38.01 0.76 26.28
N PHE A 1179 36.75 0.85 26.70
CA PHE A 1179 36.32 0.45 28.04
C PHE A 1179 36.68 -1.00 28.34
N CYS A 1180 36.36 -1.92 27.44
CA CYS A 1180 36.64 -3.35 27.62
C CYS A 1180 38.13 -3.62 27.79
N ARG A 1181 38.98 -3.00 26.95
CA ARG A 1181 40.44 -3.12 27.04
C ARG A 1181 40.99 -2.54 28.35
N GLN A 1182 40.55 -1.34 28.71
CA GLN A 1182 41.01 -0.68 29.94
C GLN A 1182 40.51 -1.39 31.20
N ARG A 1183 39.29 -1.93 31.18
CA ARG A 1183 38.73 -2.74 32.27
C ARG A 1183 39.56 -3.98 32.51
N LYS A 1184 39.97 -4.69 31.45
CA LYS A 1184 40.85 -5.85 31.57
C LYS A 1184 42.16 -5.47 32.25
N LYS A 1185 42.85 -4.43 31.75
CA LYS A 1185 44.10 -3.93 32.35
C LYS A 1185 43.94 -3.54 33.81
N LYS A 1186 42.90 -2.79 34.14
CA LYS A 1186 42.62 -2.33 35.52
C LYS A 1186 42.22 -3.48 36.45
N LEU A 1187 41.56 -4.49 35.92
CA LEU A 1187 41.24 -5.71 36.66
C LEU A 1187 42.49 -6.53 36.93
N ASP A 1188 43.41 -6.66 35.96
CA ASP A 1188 44.69 -7.35 36.16
C ASP A 1188 45.56 -6.63 37.20
N GLU A 1189 45.60 -5.29 37.18
CA GLU A 1189 46.24 -4.46 38.22
C GLU A 1189 45.61 -4.69 39.60
N LEU A 1190 44.28 -4.77 39.68
CA LEU A 1190 43.54 -5.06 40.90
C LEU A 1190 43.85 -6.46 41.44
N VAL A 1191 43.78 -7.48 40.58
CA VAL A 1191 44.04 -8.89 40.94
C VAL A 1191 45.46 -9.03 41.47
N LYS A 1192 46.46 -8.46 40.79
CA LYS A 1192 47.86 -8.44 41.27
C LYS A 1192 48.01 -7.73 42.61
N GLY A 1193 47.34 -6.60 42.79
CA GLY A 1193 47.34 -5.87 44.07
C GLY A 1193 46.68 -6.62 45.22
N CYS A 1194 45.86 -7.63 44.92
CA CYS A 1194 45.11 -8.43 45.89
C CYS A 1194 45.58 -9.89 46.01
N GLU A 1195 46.53 -10.33 45.19
CA GLU A 1195 46.96 -11.73 45.08
C GLU A 1195 47.47 -12.32 46.41
N ASN A 1196 48.07 -11.47 47.26
CA ASN A 1196 48.63 -11.87 48.57
C ASN A 1196 47.74 -11.48 49.77
N CYS A 1197 46.50 -11.04 49.52
CA CYS A 1197 45.56 -10.60 50.55
C CYS A 1197 44.69 -11.78 51.03
N ASN A 1198 44.99 -12.33 52.20
CA ASN A 1198 44.23 -13.43 52.81
C ASN A 1198 43.23 -12.92 53.85
N VAL A 1199 41.93 -12.99 53.53
CA VAL A 1199 40.83 -12.64 54.42
C VAL A 1199 40.13 -13.88 54.98
N ARG A 1200 39.83 -13.90 56.28
CA ARG A 1200 39.06 -14.94 56.97
C ARG A 1200 37.83 -14.32 57.64
N ASP A 1201 36.80 -15.12 57.90
CA ASP A 1201 35.62 -14.64 58.62
C ASP A 1201 35.96 -14.42 60.10
N SER A 1202 35.52 -13.29 60.68
CA SER A 1202 35.80 -12.94 62.08
C SER A 1202 35.10 -13.82 63.11
N GLY A 1203 34.20 -14.71 62.68
CA GLY A 1203 33.35 -15.51 63.56
C GLY A 1203 32.22 -14.72 64.25
N ILE A 1204 32.12 -13.41 64.02
CA ILE A 1204 31.05 -12.55 64.57
C ILE A 1204 29.96 -12.38 63.51
N ARG A 1205 28.68 -12.51 63.89
CA ARG A 1205 27.48 -12.42 63.02
C ARG A 1205 27.20 -11.02 62.43
N ASP A 1206 28.25 -10.23 62.18
CA ASP A 1206 28.16 -8.87 61.62
C ASP A 1206 28.89 -8.74 60.27
N GLY A 1207 29.30 -9.86 59.67
CA GLY A 1207 29.90 -9.90 58.32
C GLY A 1207 31.30 -9.29 58.21
N THR A 1208 31.95 -8.94 59.33
CA THR A 1208 33.31 -8.40 59.35
C THR A 1208 34.33 -9.51 59.06
N LYS A 1209 35.21 -9.30 58.08
CA LYS A 1209 36.31 -10.21 57.73
C LYS A 1209 37.62 -9.71 58.33
N ILE A 1210 38.44 -10.60 58.90
CA ILE A 1210 39.75 -10.31 59.46
C ILE A 1210 40.81 -10.58 58.39
N CYS A 1211 41.70 -9.62 58.18
CA CYS A 1211 42.86 -9.78 57.32
C CYS A 1211 44.06 -10.29 58.13
N ASN A 1212 44.69 -11.37 57.67
CA ASN A 1212 45.84 -11.97 58.34
C ASN A 1212 47.17 -11.21 58.09
N ASP A 1213 47.26 -10.45 57.00
CA ASP A 1213 48.44 -9.65 56.63
C ASP A 1213 48.03 -8.21 56.27
N LYS A 1214 48.08 -7.34 57.28
CA LYS A 1214 47.60 -5.96 57.20
C LYS A 1214 48.21 -5.20 56.02
N LYS A 1215 49.49 -5.38 55.72
CA LYS A 1215 50.20 -4.64 54.65
C LYS A 1215 49.72 -5.07 53.25
N ASN A 1216 49.57 -6.37 53.04
CA ASN A 1216 49.07 -6.89 51.77
C ASN A 1216 47.58 -6.58 51.56
N CYS A 1217 46.78 -6.61 52.62
CA CYS A 1217 45.37 -6.20 52.54
C CYS A 1217 45.17 -4.69 52.37
N ASP A 1218 46.02 -3.84 52.94
CA ASP A 1218 46.00 -2.40 52.72
C ASP A 1218 46.37 -2.05 51.27
N THR A 1219 47.30 -2.82 50.67
CA THR A 1219 47.64 -2.73 49.24
C THR A 1219 46.45 -3.10 48.37
N CYS A 1220 45.76 -4.21 48.69
CA CYS A 1220 44.53 -4.62 48.02
C CYS A 1220 43.42 -3.59 48.17
N LYS A 1221 43.23 -3.02 49.37
CA LYS A 1221 42.23 -1.98 49.65
C LYS A 1221 42.50 -0.71 48.83
N THR A 1222 43.77 -0.34 48.67
CA THR A 1222 44.19 0.77 47.82
C THR A 1222 43.87 0.47 46.35
N ALA A 1223 44.24 -0.71 45.85
CA ALA A 1223 43.95 -1.14 44.49
C ALA A 1223 42.43 -1.18 44.20
N CYS A 1224 41.62 -1.67 45.16
CA CYS A 1224 40.16 -1.69 45.08
C CYS A 1224 39.58 -0.27 45.02
N THR A 1225 40.13 0.65 45.81
CA THR A 1225 39.69 2.06 45.83
C THR A 1225 39.99 2.72 44.49
N THR A 1226 41.21 2.56 43.96
CA THR A 1226 41.59 3.05 42.63
C THR A 1226 40.72 2.48 41.51
N TYR A 1227 40.41 1.17 41.56
CA TYR A 1227 39.51 0.55 40.57
C TYR A 1227 38.08 1.09 40.69
N LYS A 1228 37.58 1.29 41.93
CA LYS A 1228 36.24 1.84 42.20
C LYS A 1228 36.08 3.28 41.71
N GLU A 1229 37.09 4.12 41.91
CA GLU A 1229 37.13 5.49 41.38
C GLU A 1229 37.16 5.47 39.85
N TRP A 1230 38.04 4.65 39.27
CA TRP A 1230 38.16 4.49 37.82
C TRP A 1230 36.85 4.01 37.19
N ILE A 1231 36.19 2.96 37.70
CA ILE A 1231 34.92 2.49 37.14
C ILE A 1231 33.79 3.52 37.32
N GLY A 1232 33.86 4.34 38.38
CA GLY A 1232 32.93 5.44 38.64
C GLY A 1232 32.92 6.48 37.52
N THR A 1233 34.09 6.89 37.02
CA THR A 1233 34.17 7.89 35.93
C THR A 1233 33.64 7.36 34.59
N TRP A 1234 33.89 6.07 34.29
CA TRP A 1234 33.36 5.40 33.10
C TRP A 1234 31.84 5.18 33.20
N LYS A 1235 31.31 4.89 34.39
CA LYS A 1235 29.87 4.75 34.65
C LYS A 1235 29.10 6.03 34.33
N GLU A 1236 29.62 7.20 34.72
CA GLU A 1236 28.97 8.48 34.41
C GLU A 1236 29.00 8.79 32.91
N SER A 1237 30.12 8.53 32.25
CA SER A 1237 30.24 8.64 30.78
C SER A 1237 29.27 7.71 30.04
N TYR A 1238 29.09 6.48 30.53
CA TYR A 1238 28.13 5.52 29.99
C TYR A 1238 26.69 5.98 30.16
N LYS A 1239 26.30 6.47 31.34
CA LYS A 1239 24.94 6.98 31.58
C LYS A 1239 24.57 8.09 30.61
N LYS A 1240 25.49 9.03 30.38
CA LYS A 1240 25.31 10.14 29.43
C LYS A 1240 25.11 9.64 28.00
N GLN A 1241 25.97 8.73 27.54
CA GLN A 1241 25.87 8.14 26.20
C GLN A 1241 24.63 7.25 26.04
N LYS A 1242 24.28 6.46 27.06
CA LYS A 1242 23.06 5.64 27.09
C LYS A 1242 21.81 6.50 26.99
N LYS A 1243 21.73 7.60 27.77
CA LYS A 1243 20.61 8.55 27.70
C LYS A 1243 20.48 9.22 26.34
N ARG A 1244 21.58 9.34 25.58
CA ARG A 1244 21.56 9.86 24.21
C ARG A 1244 21.17 8.80 23.18
N TYR A 1245 21.48 7.54 23.46
CA TYR A 1245 21.12 6.40 22.63
C TYR A 1245 19.63 6.03 22.75
N SER A 1246 19.12 6.04 23.99
CA SER A 1246 17.69 6.00 24.31
C SER A 1246 16.99 7.26 23.86
#